data_AF-A0A928BXN2-F1
#
_entry.id   AF-A0A928BXN2-F1
#
_cell.length_a   1.000
_cell.length_b   1.000
_cell.length_c   1.000
_cell.angle_alpha   90.00
_cell.angle_beta   90.00
_cell.angle_gamma   90.00
#
_symmetry.space_group_name_H-M   'P 1'
#
loop_
_entity.id
_entity.type
_entity.pdbx_description
1 polymer ?
#
loop_
_entity_poly.entity_id
_entity_poly.type
_entity_poly.pdbx_seq_one_letter_code
_entity_poly.pdbx_strand_id
1 'polypeptide(L)'
;MIMNIRKFALVAMTLSAMGFSSMNAQTAASAVDGKKQTIYLSANHASTPYRIPAVATLNNGTVLAIADHRPCGADIGNGEVDLYAKVGTIAANGSYSWNPSAIDPSVSGGLKIADGDSSNGYGDAAVVVDRESGKVLVICVSGKVVFSQGSSLKHNKMARIVGSADGLSWETPQDVTTAFFDNLLPSAYTMFMASGRMIQSQHVKVGNYYRIYGVLLVREKSGWFSKSNNNYVVYSDDFGASWKVLGGSYCLKGGDEAKVEELPNGDLVMSSRTSGGRYFNVFKFTDLNSASGSWGSATKYSFGGSNSTNGELMLYKGLVDANGTEYNVMLQSLPTGSSRSNVAVFYKAFATSKTSWAVSDFTSGWTKGIEVDDGLSAYSTMTILPNGQVGFLYEEGNDTSNADADYFNIVYVPLTVEEITGGAFSAPATGEPEAPAVAVETPAFSIAGGEVEEGITVTISCATEGATIYYTTDGTEPTTSSAVYSGAITVNKAMTIKAMAAKEGNYTDSEVASATFTIKSREVVATPVISPAGGEVAAGTAVTISCATNGATVYYTTDGSTPTTSSAVYSGAITVNSAMTVKAMAAKNGYYTNSSVATAAFTIKVEAVAVSTPVISPAGGEVEEGTTVTITCATEGATVYYTTDGTEPTTSSAVYSGAITVNSAMTIKAMAAKSGNYTNSGVATATFTIKEVIVEPETPVEPEEPETPVIDEALQQAIVAAQEVAACAGVGYPSSSAATRVALDNAIANAQAGNATVSDLENAVSAFKNEVNDIQMPEDGVTYKFVNVAQNGTRYYINYASSGISMVTDESQATEYTCEAIGGDEYAFVTSDGRYLIWKGPNGTEGWLFWKKTYGYNSNKGYVTSYNSTYCDLVVEKLTNGGNVSASSNADLFGMMAIQGMRYSRSEYGYFTIKSDGTFDASSDPYYNSSYSSAFYIVATGTAAKGSRIEGTTAVEEITVERVADDAIYDLTGRKVTEMRAGEIYIQNGKKILKR
;
A
#
# COMPACT_ATOMS: atom_id res chain seq x y z
N MET A 1 -5.72 -5.74 -93.04
CA MET A 1 -6.65 -6.69 -92.36
C MET A 1 -5.81 -7.89 -91.91
N ILE A 2 -5.85 -8.24 -90.62
CA ILE A 2 -5.24 -9.41 -89.94
C ILE A 2 -3.99 -10.05 -90.60
N MET A 3 -2.81 -9.83 -90.01
CA MET A 3 -1.76 -10.85 -89.90
C MET A 3 -1.23 -10.85 -88.47
N ASN A 4 -1.10 -12.01 -87.85
CA ASN A 4 -0.61 -12.14 -86.47
C ASN A 4 0.02 -13.54 -86.27
N ILE A 5 1.34 -13.60 -86.08
CA ILE A 5 2.09 -14.86 -85.96
C ILE A 5 3.02 -14.82 -84.74
N ARG A 6 2.89 -15.90 -83.95
CA ARG A 6 3.69 -16.36 -82.79
C ARG A 6 5.20 -16.46 -83.13
N LYS A 7 6.17 -16.40 -82.20
CA LYS A 7 6.19 -16.31 -80.72
C LYS A 7 7.65 -15.97 -80.29
N PHE A 8 7.83 -15.43 -79.07
CA PHE A 8 9.04 -15.47 -78.21
C PHE A 8 10.45 -15.29 -78.82
N ALA A 9 11.10 -14.19 -78.42
CA ALA A 9 12.53 -14.15 -78.10
C ALA A 9 12.73 -13.32 -76.81
N LEU A 10 13.72 -13.67 -75.99
CA LEU A 10 13.99 -13.01 -74.72
C LEU A 10 14.90 -11.79 -74.94
N VAL A 11 14.47 -10.60 -74.52
CA VAL A 11 15.31 -9.39 -74.51
C VAL A 11 15.17 -8.71 -73.15
N ALA A 12 16.29 -8.58 -72.44
CA ALA A 12 16.36 -7.75 -71.25
C ALA A 12 16.46 -6.28 -71.68
N MET A 13 15.44 -5.47 -71.39
CA MET A 13 15.54 -4.02 -71.49
C MET A 13 15.91 -3.44 -70.13
N THR A 14 17.15 -2.96 -70.03
CA THR A 14 17.56 -2.00 -69.00
C THR A 14 16.76 -0.72 -69.19
N LEU A 15 15.73 -0.50 -68.37
CA LEU A 15 14.98 0.74 -68.39
C LEU A 15 15.77 1.80 -67.61
N SER A 16 16.50 2.63 -68.36
CA SER A 16 17.32 3.72 -67.80
C SER A 16 16.42 4.80 -67.19
N ALA A 17 16.44 4.94 -65.86
CA ALA A 17 15.77 6.02 -65.18
C ALA A 17 16.45 7.38 -65.47
N MET A 18 15.87 8.13 -66.40
CA MET A 18 16.16 9.55 -66.64
C MET A 18 14.81 10.25 -66.84
N GLY A 19 14.51 11.27 -66.03
CA GLY A 19 13.21 11.97 -66.08
C GLY A 19 13.05 13.08 -65.06
N PHE A 20 13.48 12.87 -63.80
CA PHE A 20 13.50 13.90 -62.76
C PHE A 20 14.93 14.11 -62.25
N SER A 21 15.66 14.96 -62.96
CA SER A 21 16.94 15.49 -62.51
C SER A 21 16.73 16.50 -61.38
N SER A 22 17.30 16.19 -60.21
CA SER A 22 17.78 17.17 -59.23
C SER A 22 17.01 18.50 -59.14
N MET A 23 16.06 18.58 -58.21
CA MET A 23 16.01 19.80 -57.40
C MET A 23 17.41 20.01 -56.80
N ASN A 24 17.92 21.24 -56.83
CA ASN A 24 19.25 21.49 -56.27
C ASN A 24 19.24 21.12 -54.78
N ALA A 25 20.28 20.44 -54.29
CA ALA A 25 20.44 20.22 -52.85
C ALA A 25 20.40 21.56 -52.08
N GLN A 26 20.96 22.61 -52.70
CA GLN A 26 20.93 23.99 -52.22
C GLN A 26 19.52 24.62 -52.18
N THR A 27 18.57 24.18 -53.02
CA THR A 27 17.16 24.61 -52.92
C THR A 27 16.36 23.80 -51.90
N ALA A 28 16.75 22.56 -51.60
CA ALA A 28 16.12 21.76 -50.55
C ALA A 28 16.53 22.26 -49.15
N ALA A 29 17.82 22.44 -48.90
CA ALA A 29 18.32 22.99 -47.64
C ALA A 29 17.70 24.37 -47.32
N SER A 30 17.64 25.26 -48.32
CA SER A 30 17.01 26.59 -48.18
C SER A 30 15.49 26.55 -47.94
N ALA A 31 14.81 25.43 -48.17
CA ALA A 31 13.38 25.25 -47.88
C ALA A 31 13.14 24.73 -46.45
N VAL A 32 14.07 23.94 -45.91
CA VAL A 32 14.06 23.50 -44.50
C VAL A 32 14.41 24.66 -43.57
N ASP A 33 15.43 25.45 -43.92
CA ASP A 33 15.90 26.58 -43.10
C ASP A 33 14.77 27.61 -42.84
N GLY A 34 13.99 27.93 -43.87
CA GLY A 34 12.80 28.80 -43.76
C GLY A 34 11.62 28.23 -42.94
N LYS A 35 11.73 27.01 -42.41
CA LYS A 35 10.77 26.36 -41.51
C LYS A 35 11.31 26.18 -40.08
N LYS A 36 12.60 26.41 -39.83
CA LYS A 36 13.22 26.20 -38.51
C LYS A 36 12.59 27.14 -37.47
N GLN A 37 12.29 26.59 -36.30
CA GLN A 37 11.81 27.33 -35.14
C GLN A 37 12.69 27.00 -33.94
N THR A 38 13.56 27.93 -33.53
CA THR A 38 14.33 27.82 -32.28
C THR A 38 13.38 27.94 -31.09
N ILE A 39 13.01 26.80 -30.48
CA ILE A 39 12.05 26.79 -29.38
C ILE A 39 12.71 26.95 -28.01
N TYR A 40 13.96 26.49 -27.83
CA TYR A 40 14.79 26.83 -26.68
C TYR A 40 16.14 27.38 -27.16
N LEU A 41 16.52 28.56 -26.66
CA LEU A 41 17.71 29.30 -27.09
C LEU A 41 18.79 29.20 -26.01
N SER A 42 19.91 28.57 -26.33
CA SER A 42 21.12 28.59 -25.50
C SER A 42 21.95 29.81 -25.89
N ALA A 43 21.74 30.94 -25.22
CA ALA A 43 22.44 32.19 -25.53
C ALA A 43 23.98 32.00 -25.57
N ASN A 44 24.65 32.70 -26.49
CA ASN A 44 26.05 32.44 -26.87
C ASN A 44 27.00 32.32 -25.67
N HIS A 45 27.49 31.09 -25.43
CA HIS A 45 28.36 30.70 -24.32
C HIS A 45 27.78 30.94 -22.90
N ALA A 46 26.46 30.93 -22.75
CA ALA A 46 25.80 30.92 -21.44
C ALA A 46 26.18 29.65 -20.66
N SER A 47 26.34 29.79 -19.33
CA SER A 47 26.60 28.67 -18.41
C SER A 47 25.41 27.72 -18.22
N THR A 48 24.31 27.92 -18.96
CA THR A 48 23.00 27.32 -18.72
C THR A 48 22.38 26.78 -20.03
N PRO A 49 22.98 25.76 -20.67
CA PRO A 49 22.50 25.25 -21.96
C PRO A 49 21.19 24.46 -21.84
N TYR A 50 20.37 24.50 -22.89
CA TYR A 50 19.28 23.57 -23.12
C TYR A 50 19.77 22.35 -23.89
N ARG A 51 19.31 21.14 -23.54
CA ARG A 51 19.76 19.86 -24.12
C ARG A 51 18.63 18.83 -24.16
N ILE A 52 18.91 17.70 -24.81
CA ILE A 52 18.13 16.45 -24.74
C ILE A 52 16.65 16.62 -25.14
N PRO A 53 16.36 16.78 -26.45
CA PRO A 53 15.00 17.00 -26.92
C PRO A 53 14.13 15.74 -26.77
N ALA A 54 12.98 15.90 -26.12
CA ALA A 54 11.89 14.93 -26.08
C ALA A 54 10.60 15.54 -26.67
N VAL A 55 9.80 14.73 -27.37
CA VAL A 55 8.63 15.23 -28.11
C VAL A 55 7.48 14.23 -28.11
N ALA A 56 6.26 14.75 -28.03
CA ALA A 56 5.02 14.01 -28.26
C ALA A 56 3.97 14.89 -28.97
N THR A 57 2.96 14.26 -29.55
CA THR A 57 1.74 14.93 -30.03
C THR A 57 0.61 14.62 -29.05
N LEU A 58 -0.05 15.65 -28.53
CA LEU A 58 -1.20 15.51 -27.65
C LEU A 58 -2.46 15.19 -28.48
N ASN A 59 -3.50 14.64 -27.84
CA ASN A 59 -4.74 14.23 -28.52
C ASN A 59 -5.42 15.36 -29.32
N ASN A 60 -5.24 16.63 -28.91
CA ASN A 60 -5.77 17.81 -29.61
C ASN A 60 -4.87 18.31 -30.77
N GLY A 61 -3.78 17.62 -31.10
CA GLY A 61 -2.84 17.99 -32.17
C GLY A 61 -1.73 18.96 -31.78
N THR A 62 -1.70 19.41 -30.53
CA THR A 62 -0.60 20.21 -29.97
C THR A 62 0.67 19.39 -29.91
N VAL A 63 1.81 19.97 -30.30
CA VAL A 63 3.13 19.37 -30.07
C VAL A 63 3.61 19.76 -28.68
N LEU A 64 3.90 18.77 -27.85
CA LEU A 64 4.62 18.96 -26.61
C LEU A 64 6.10 18.70 -26.88
N ALA A 65 6.94 19.73 -26.67
CA ALA A 65 8.38 19.61 -26.65
C ALA A 65 8.90 19.75 -25.22
N ILE A 66 9.89 18.95 -24.85
CA ILE A 66 10.55 18.96 -23.54
C ILE A 66 12.07 19.01 -23.77
N ALA A 67 12.78 19.72 -22.91
CA ALA A 67 14.24 19.77 -22.88
C ALA A 67 14.77 19.86 -21.44
N ASP A 68 15.96 19.32 -21.23
CA ASP A 68 16.80 19.68 -20.08
C ASP A 68 17.14 21.17 -20.17
N HIS A 69 17.04 21.89 -19.06
CA HIS A 69 17.71 23.17 -18.84
C HIS A 69 18.78 22.95 -17.78
N ARG A 70 20.05 23.29 -18.06
CA ARG A 70 21.19 22.87 -17.23
C ARG A 70 21.89 24.05 -16.53
N PRO A 71 21.32 24.67 -15.47
CA PRO A 71 21.97 25.73 -14.69
C PRO A 71 23.39 25.42 -14.22
N CYS A 72 23.71 24.16 -13.96
CA CYS A 72 25.07 23.73 -13.60
C CYS A 72 26.09 23.67 -14.77
N GLY A 73 25.68 23.95 -16.01
CA GLY A 73 26.52 23.89 -17.20
C GLY A 73 27.00 22.48 -17.59
N ALA A 74 26.43 21.43 -16.97
CA ALA A 74 26.92 20.07 -17.04
C ALA A 74 25.79 19.04 -17.23
N ASP A 75 26.17 17.76 -17.32
CA ASP A 75 25.26 16.65 -17.54
C ASP A 75 24.47 16.26 -16.27
N ILE A 76 23.34 15.56 -16.43
CA ILE A 76 22.52 15.15 -15.29
C ILE A 76 23.32 14.34 -14.26
N GLY A 77 23.07 14.61 -12.98
CA GLY A 77 23.81 14.05 -11.86
C GLY A 77 25.05 14.85 -11.42
N ASN A 78 25.51 15.86 -12.17
CA ASN A 78 26.60 16.75 -11.73
C ASN A 78 26.11 17.91 -10.85
N GLY A 79 24.87 18.37 -11.06
CA GLY A 79 24.39 19.62 -10.49
C GLY A 79 22.89 19.83 -10.68
N GLU A 80 22.49 21.10 -10.61
CA GLU A 80 21.15 21.57 -10.92
C GLU A 80 20.85 21.42 -12.41
N VAL A 81 19.79 20.68 -12.72
CA VAL A 81 19.18 20.52 -14.05
C VAL A 81 17.67 20.49 -13.85
N ASP A 82 16.95 21.30 -14.61
CA ASP A 82 15.49 21.33 -14.66
C ASP A 82 15.00 20.58 -15.90
N LEU A 83 13.72 20.18 -15.89
CA LEU A 83 12.98 19.90 -17.12
C LEU A 83 12.01 21.04 -17.42
N TYR A 84 12.05 21.54 -18.65
CA TYR A 84 11.09 22.51 -19.17
C TYR A 84 10.28 21.92 -20.32
N ALA A 85 9.01 22.27 -20.40
CA ALA A 85 8.10 21.98 -21.49
C ALA A 85 7.68 23.24 -22.26
N LYS A 86 7.41 23.09 -23.55
CA LYS A 86 6.65 24.05 -24.36
C LYS A 86 5.57 23.32 -25.16
N VAL A 87 4.43 23.99 -25.28
CA VAL A 87 3.34 23.58 -26.17
C VAL A 87 3.36 24.42 -27.46
N GLY A 88 3.38 23.73 -28.58
CA GLY A 88 3.25 24.28 -29.93
C GLY A 88 1.86 23.96 -30.46
N THR A 89 1.02 24.97 -30.62
CA THR A 89 -0.32 24.84 -31.22
C THR A 89 -0.25 25.00 -32.73
N ILE A 90 -1.04 24.22 -33.47
CA ILE A 90 -1.12 24.35 -34.93
C ILE A 90 -2.09 25.49 -35.30
N ALA A 91 -1.63 26.47 -36.08
CA ALA A 91 -2.47 27.49 -36.66
C ALA A 91 -3.12 26.98 -37.97
N ALA A 92 -4.22 27.61 -38.39
CA ALA A 92 -5.00 27.19 -39.57
C ALA A 92 -4.25 27.23 -40.92
N ASN A 93 -3.03 27.79 -40.96
CA ASN A 93 -2.12 27.76 -42.11
C ASN A 93 -1.09 26.61 -42.05
N GLY A 94 -1.19 25.70 -41.07
CA GLY A 94 -0.24 24.61 -40.84
C GLY A 94 1.07 24.99 -40.16
N SER A 95 1.27 26.27 -39.80
CA SER A 95 2.43 26.70 -39.00
C SER A 95 2.18 26.49 -37.51
N TYR A 96 3.23 26.18 -36.75
CA TYR A 96 3.14 26.00 -35.30
C TYR A 96 3.50 27.29 -34.54
N SER A 97 2.68 27.65 -33.57
CA SER A 97 2.89 28.77 -32.65
C SER A 97 3.17 28.27 -31.24
N TRP A 98 4.29 28.67 -30.66
CA TRP A 98 4.75 28.22 -29.34
C TRP A 98 4.38 29.22 -28.26
N ASN A 99 3.72 28.77 -27.19
CA ASN A 99 3.25 29.65 -26.12
C ASN A 99 4.42 30.22 -25.28
N PRO A 100 4.50 31.56 -25.08
CA PRO A 100 5.45 32.20 -24.18
C PRO A 100 4.87 32.46 -22.77
N SER A 101 3.63 32.04 -22.49
CA SER A 101 2.80 32.61 -21.40
C SER A 101 2.60 31.71 -20.17
N ALA A 102 3.20 30.53 -20.12
CA ALA A 102 2.99 29.54 -19.06
C ALA A 102 4.02 29.69 -17.91
N ILE A 103 3.72 30.61 -16.99
CA ILE A 103 4.25 30.67 -15.61
C ILE A 103 5.79 30.73 -15.46
N ASP A 104 6.45 31.68 -16.12
CA ASP A 104 7.39 32.65 -15.48
C ASP A 104 7.90 33.68 -16.51
N PRO A 105 7.64 35.00 -16.36
CA PRO A 105 8.24 36.02 -17.24
C PRO A 105 9.74 36.28 -16.97
N SER A 106 10.35 35.70 -15.93
CA SER A 106 11.77 35.90 -15.59
C SER A 106 12.72 34.97 -16.35
N VAL A 107 12.25 33.81 -16.82
CA VAL A 107 13.03 32.85 -17.63
C VAL A 107 12.43 32.76 -19.04
N SER A 108 13.22 33.05 -20.07
CA SER A 108 12.81 32.89 -21.48
C SER A 108 12.83 31.41 -21.93
N GLY A 109 12.24 30.53 -21.13
CA GLY A 109 12.45 29.07 -21.16
C GLY A 109 11.20 28.25 -21.49
N GLY A 110 10.03 28.56 -20.93
CA GLY A 110 8.81 27.74 -21.06
C GLY A 110 8.24 27.36 -19.69
N LEU A 111 7.35 26.37 -19.65
CA LEU A 111 6.79 25.85 -18.41
C LEU A 111 7.81 24.93 -17.73
N LYS A 112 8.26 25.23 -16.51
CA LYS A 112 9.09 24.31 -15.73
C LYS A 112 8.22 23.14 -15.24
N ILE A 113 8.62 21.90 -15.54
CA ILE A 113 7.89 20.65 -15.17
C ILE A 113 8.62 19.79 -14.14
N ALA A 114 9.92 20.04 -13.93
CA ALA A 114 10.68 19.52 -12.80
C ALA A 114 11.70 20.57 -12.36
N ASP A 115 11.73 20.89 -11.07
CA ASP A 115 12.56 21.94 -10.48
C ASP A 115 13.81 21.32 -9.84
N GLY A 116 14.97 21.53 -10.46
CA GLY A 116 16.26 21.05 -9.96
C GLY A 116 16.86 22.02 -8.96
N ASP A 117 17.81 21.54 -8.14
CA ASP A 117 18.49 22.39 -7.17
C ASP A 117 19.95 21.98 -6.89
N SER A 118 20.54 22.65 -5.89
CA SER A 118 21.84 22.33 -5.30
C SER A 118 21.98 20.91 -4.73
N SER A 119 20.90 20.16 -4.49
CA SER A 119 20.89 18.80 -3.94
C SER A 119 20.46 17.70 -4.94
N ASN A 120 19.58 17.98 -5.90
CA ASN A 120 18.94 17.02 -6.81
C ASN A 120 18.63 17.67 -8.18
N GLY A 121 19.04 17.07 -9.30
CA GLY A 121 18.61 17.49 -10.64
C GLY A 121 17.54 16.58 -11.25
N TYR A 122 16.99 16.98 -12.41
CA TYR A 122 16.12 16.18 -13.28
C TYR A 122 16.55 16.33 -14.75
N GLY A 123 16.69 15.24 -15.51
CA GLY A 123 17.16 15.30 -16.90
C GLY A 123 17.04 13.98 -17.66
N ASP A 124 17.41 13.96 -18.94
CA ASP A 124 17.23 12.81 -19.84
C ASP A 124 15.77 12.34 -19.92
N ALA A 125 14.85 13.27 -20.23
CA ALA A 125 13.43 12.97 -20.33
C ALA A 125 13.07 12.00 -21.48
N ALA A 126 12.27 10.99 -21.16
CA ALA A 126 11.58 10.13 -22.11
C ALA A 126 10.06 10.29 -21.94
N VAL A 127 9.32 10.59 -23.02
CA VAL A 127 7.91 11.01 -22.96
C VAL A 127 6.97 10.12 -23.79
N VAL A 128 5.75 9.89 -23.29
CA VAL A 128 4.62 9.28 -24.04
C VAL A 128 3.31 9.97 -23.65
N VAL A 129 2.32 9.91 -24.55
CA VAL A 129 0.94 10.37 -24.32
C VAL A 129 0.04 9.14 -24.30
N ASP A 130 -0.86 9.05 -23.32
CA ASP A 130 -1.94 8.07 -23.36
C ASP A 130 -3.02 8.50 -24.36
N ARG A 131 -3.25 7.69 -25.39
CA ARG A 131 -4.16 8.06 -26.50
C ARG A 131 -5.62 8.22 -26.13
N GLU A 132 -6.06 7.69 -24.99
CA GLU A 132 -7.45 7.84 -24.55
C GLU A 132 -7.60 9.05 -23.64
N SER A 133 -6.97 9.03 -22.46
CA SER A 133 -7.08 10.11 -21.48
C SER A 133 -6.29 11.38 -21.83
N GLY A 134 -5.48 11.34 -22.89
CA GLY A 134 -4.60 12.44 -23.33
C GLY A 134 -3.44 12.73 -22.37
N LYS A 135 -3.41 12.13 -21.17
CA LYS A 135 -2.39 12.40 -20.14
C LYS A 135 -0.99 12.12 -20.66
N VAL A 136 -0.05 12.93 -20.21
CA VAL A 136 1.38 12.79 -20.53
C VAL A 136 2.08 12.00 -19.43
N LEU A 137 2.96 11.08 -19.78
CA LEU A 137 3.91 10.44 -18.87
C LEU A 137 5.33 10.81 -19.29
N VAL A 138 6.11 11.33 -18.35
CA VAL A 138 7.56 11.50 -18.47
C VAL A 138 8.25 10.59 -17.46
N ILE A 139 9.25 9.85 -17.93
CA ILE A 139 10.24 9.16 -17.09
C ILE A 139 11.58 9.84 -17.35
N CYS A 140 12.31 10.19 -16.28
CA CYS A 140 13.60 10.88 -16.39
C CYS A 140 14.58 10.43 -15.30
N VAL A 141 15.85 10.80 -15.46
CA VAL A 141 16.88 10.68 -14.42
C VAL A 141 16.68 11.76 -13.38
N SER A 142 16.94 11.43 -12.12
CA SER A 142 17.06 12.41 -11.04
C SER A 142 18.26 12.16 -10.12
N GLY A 143 18.49 13.06 -9.15
CA GLY A 143 19.55 12.95 -8.14
C GLY A 143 20.90 13.51 -8.58
N LYS A 144 21.95 13.16 -7.81
CA LYS A 144 23.34 13.63 -8.02
C LYS A 144 24.37 12.49 -8.10
N VAL A 145 24.12 11.61 -9.06
CA VAL A 145 25.07 10.58 -9.50
C VAL A 145 25.04 10.50 -11.02
N VAL A 146 26.14 10.89 -11.65
CA VAL A 146 26.32 10.78 -13.11
C VAL A 146 26.38 9.32 -13.51
N PHE A 147 25.76 8.92 -14.63
CA PHE A 147 25.72 7.54 -15.11
C PHE A 147 27.11 6.87 -15.24
N SER A 148 28.15 7.63 -15.61
CA SER A 148 29.53 7.12 -15.66
C SER A 148 30.15 6.78 -14.29
N GLN A 149 29.59 7.32 -13.20
CA GLN A 149 30.07 7.21 -11.82
C GLN A 149 29.26 6.22 -10.96
N GLY A 150 28.11 5.74 -11.45
CA GLY A 150 27.23 4.85 -10.70
C GLY A 150 27.86 3.54 -10.23
N SER A 151 27.41 3.06 -9.07
CA SER A 151 27.88 1.87 -8.34
C SER A 151 26.74 1.21 -7.56
N SER A 152 26.92 -0.05 -7.16
CA SER A 152 25.98 -0.81 -6.30
C SER A 152 25.74 -0.24 -4.88
N LEU A 153 26.38 0.87 -4.53
CA LEU A 153 26.19 1.59 -3.25
C LEU A 153 25.82 3.08 -3.46
N LYS A 154 25.79 3.54 -4.72
CA LYS A 154 25.52 4.92 -5.11
C LYS A 154 25.22 4.95 -6.61
N HIS A 155 23.94 5.00 -6.96
CA HIS A 155 23.42 5.06 -8.32
C HIS A 155 22.60 6.35 -8.53
N ASN A 156 22.22 6.65 -9.78
CA ASN A 156 21.27 7.73 -10.06
C ASN A 156 19.87 7.38 -9.52
N LYS A 157 19.01 8.39 -9.39
CA LYS A 157 17.59 8.19 -9.14
C LYS A 157 16.80 8.17 -10.45
N MET A 158 15.56 7.69 -10.37
CA MET A 158 14.57 7.73 -11.45
C MET A 158 13.34 8.49 -10.97
N ALA A 159 12.81 9.39 -11.80
CA ALA A 159 11.59 10.14 -11.51
C ALA A 159 10.49 9.85 -12.55
N ARG A 160 9.24 9.84 -12.06
CA ARG A 160 8.00 9.76 -12.84
C ARG A 160 7.26 11.09 -12.70
N ILE A 161 6.84 11.68 -13.82
CA ILE A 161 6.09 12.94 -13.85
C ILE A 161 4.88 12.74 -14.77
N VAL A 162 3.72 13.23 -14.38
CA VAL A 162 2.48 13.14 -15.17
C VAL A 162 1.98 14.52 -15.52
N GLY A 163 1.65 14.74 -16.80
CA GLY A 163 1.06 15.95 -17.31
C GLY A 163 -0.42 15.79 -17.66
N SER A 164 -1.17 16.89 -17.58
CA SER A 164 -2.54 17.01 -18.09
C SER A 164 -2.60 16.89 -19.62
N ALA A 165 -3.81 16.65 -20.16
CA ALA A 165 -4.02 16.35 -21.58
C ALA A 165 -3.74 17.52 -22.55
N ASP A 166 -3.55 18.73 -22.02
CA ASP A 166 -3.11 19.93 -22.75
C ASP A 166 -1.61 20.22 -22.57
N GLY A 167 -0.90 19.47 -21.72
CA GLY A 167 0.51 19.67 -21.38
C GLY A 167 0.80 20.89 -20.50
N LEU A 168 -0.23 21.59 -19.99
CA LEU A 168 -0.08 22.88 -19.29
C LEU A 168 0.02 22.76 -17.76
N SER A 169 -0.29 21.60 -17.18
CA SER A 169 -0.16 21.35 -15.73
C SER A 169 0.39 19.96 -15.44
N TRP A 170 1.12 19.84 -14.33
CA TRP A 170 1.96 18.67 -14.05
C TRP A 170 1.88 18.27 -12.56
N GLU A 171 1.85 16.96 -12.30
CA GLU A 171 2.02 16.37 -10.98
C GLU A 171 3.47 16.58 -10.50
N THR A 172 3.67 16.75 -9.18
CA THR A 172 5.01 16.80 -8.58
C THR A 172 5.82 15.55 -8.95
N PRO A 173 7.11 15.66 -9.34
CA PRO A 173 7.96 14.52 -9.67
C PRO A 173 7.99 13.46 -8.55
N GLN A 174 7.57 12.24 -8.89
CA GLN A 174 7.52 11.09 -8.01
C GLN A 174 8.84 10.31 -8.10
N ASP A 175 9.52 10.10 -6.97
CA ASP A 175 10.71 9.24 -6.93
C ASP A 175 10.29 7.76 -7.10
N VAL A 176 10.70 7.17 -8.21
CA VAL A 176 10.41 5.76 -8.57
C VAL A 176 11.69 4.92 -8.58
N THR A 177 12.75 5.37 -7.91
CA THR A 177 14.06 4.71 -7.89
C THR A 177 13.97 3.25 -7.44
N THR A 178 13.22 2.94 -6.38
CA THR A 178 13.00 1.57 -5.90
C THR A 178 12.25 0.69 -6.92
N ALA A 179 11.34 1.26 -7.71
CA ALA A 179 10.66 0.50 -8.76
C ALA A 179 11.62 0.06 -9.90
N PHE A 180 12.67 0.85 -10.16
CA PHE A 180 13.67 0.56 -11.21
C PHE A 180 14.88 -0.23 -10.69
N PHE A 181 15.47 0.17 -9.56
CA PHE A 181 16.65 -0.48 -9.00
C PHE A 181 16.27 -1.71 -8.18
N ASP A 182 15.50 -1.56 -7.11
CA ASP A 182 15.27 -2.64 -6.14
C ASP A 182 14.31 -3.72 -6.65
N ASN A 183 13.36 -3.36 -7.52
CA ASN A 183 12.31 -4.27 -8.00
C ASN A 183 12.54 -4.79 -9.43
N LEU A 184 13.05 -3.95 -10.34
CA LEU A 184 13.15 -4.29 -11.78
C LEU A 184 14.53 -4.84 -12.18
N LEU A 185 15.63 -4.19 -11.76
CA LEU A 185 17.00 -4.63 -12.06
C LEU A 185 17.99 -4.42 -10.88
N PRO A 186 17.94 -5.28 -9.83
CA PRO A 186 18.79 -5.17 -8.62
C PRO A 186 20.31 -5.25 -8.86
N SER A 187 20.73 -5.72 -10.03
CA SER A 187 22.14 -5.78 -10.44
C SER A 187 22.66 -4.49 -11.08
N ALA A 188 21.82 -3.47 -11.26
CA ALA A 188 22.20 -2.22 -11.90
C ALA A 188 23.02 -1.31 -10.97
N TYR A 189 24.18 -0.87 -11.44
CA TYR A 189 24.99 0.18 -10.82
C TYR A 189 24.44 1.58 -11.12
N THR A 190 23.61 1.70 -12.18
CA THR A 190 23.02 2.93 -12.72
C THR A 190 22.21 2.57 -13.96
N MET A 191 21.07 3.25 -14.17
CA MET A 191 20.25 3.09 -15.36
C MET A 191 19.44 4.35 -15.66
N PHE A 192 19.01 4.52 -16.91
CA PHE A 192 18.01 5.51 -17.28
C PHE A 192 17.18 5.09 -18.47
N MET A 193 15.97 5.64 -18.59
CA MET A 193 15.14 5.51 -19.78
C MET A 193 15.77 6.38 -20.88
N ALA A 194 16.10 5.80 -22.02
CA ALA A 194 16.72 6.53 -23.11
C ALA A 194 15.79 7.64 -23.61
N SER A 195 16.34 8.86 -23.67
CA SER A 195 15.58 10.09 -23.84
C SER A 195 14.96 10.25 -25.23
N GLY A 196 13.90 11.07 -25.32
CA GLY A 196 13.09 11.25 -26.52
C GLY A 196 11.68 10.68 -26.35
N ARG A 197 11.18 9.97 -27.38
CA ARG A 197 9.84 9.38 -27.41
C ARG A 197 9.83 7.93 -26.89
N MET A 198 8.96 7.63 -25.93
CA MET A 198 8.47 6.26 -25.63
C MET A 198 7.21 5.98 -26.46
N ILE A 199 6.92 4.70 -26.74
CA ILE A 199 5.77 4.31 -27.55
C ILE A 199 4.66 3.69 -26.71
N GLN A 200 3.46 3.63 -27.28
CA GLN A 200 2.31 2.96 -26.68
C GLN A 200 1.71 1.96 -27.68
N SER A 201 1.41 0.74 -27.24
CA SER A 201 0.99 -0.37 -28.10
C SER A 201 -0.32 -0.11 -28.84
N GLN A 202 -0.41 -0.49 -30.11
CA GLN A 202 -1.63 -0.53 -30.91
C GLN A 202 -2.36 -1.88 -30.80
N HIS A 203 -1.74 -2.88 -30.17
CA HIS A 203 -2.26 -4.24 -30.08
C HIS A 203 -2.63 -4.69 -28.66
N VAL A 204 -2.04 -4.10 -27.61
CA VAL A 204 -2.24 -4.54 -26.22
C VAL A 204 -2.76 -3.40 -25.33
N LYS A 205 -3.93 -3.64 -24.72
CA LYS A 205 -4.50 -2.82 -23.64
C LYS A 205 -4.69 -3.67 -22.39
N VAL A 206 -4.29 -3.15 -21.22
CA VAL A 206 -4.39 -3.82 -19.93
C VAL A 206 -5.10 -2.88 -18.97
N GLY A 207 -6.30 -3.26 -18.51
CA GLY A 207 -7.17 -2.37 -17.76
C GLY A 207 -7.45 -1.09 -18.55
N ASN A 208 -7.12 0.06 -17.95
CA ASN A 208 -7.39 1.37 -18.54
C ASN A 208 -6.36 1.81 -19.59
N TYR A 209 -5.16 1.23 -19.62
CA TYR A 209 -4.03 1.77 -20.41
C TYR A 209 -3.59 0.83 -21.53
N TYR A 210 -3.23 1.39 -22.68
CA TYR A 210 -2.45 0.64 -23.67
C TYR A 210 -1.00 0.51 -23.18
N ARG A 211 -0.42 -0.69 -23.36
CA ARG A 211 0.92 -1.02 -22.87
C ARG A 211 1.96 -0.05 -23.41
N ILE A 212 2.71 0.59 -22.53
CA ILE A 212 3.81 1.50 -22.87
C ILE A 212 5.09 0.68 -23.05
N TYR A 213 5.92 1.02 -24.04
CA TYR A 213 7.26 0.47 -24.20
C TYR A 213 8.32 1.59 -24.22
N GLY A 214 9.40 1.37 -23.48
CA GLY A 214 10.59 2.21 -23.46
C GLY A 214 11.87 1.37 -23.46
N VAL A 215 13.03 2.01 -23.56
CA VAL A 215 14.33 1.30 -23.51
C VAL A 215 15.22 1.89 -22.42
N LEU A 216 15.60 1.07 -21.45
CA LEU A 216 16.62 1.44 -20.49
C LEU A 216 18.01 1.28 -21.11
N LEU A 217 18.90 2.24 -20.84
CA LEU A 217 20.35 2.02 -20.84
C LEU A 217 20.76 1.68 -19.41
N VAL A 218 21.32 0.49 -19.21
CA VAL A 218 21.65 -0.07 -17.88
C VAL A 218 23.13 -0.41 -17.83
N ARG A 219 23.79 -0.08 -16.72
CA ARG A 219 25.17 -0.51 -16.45
C ARG A 219 25.19 -1.43 -15.24
N GLU A 220 25.65 -2.66 -15.43
CA GLU A 220 25.57 -3.74 -14.41
C GLU A 220 26.84 -3.87 -13.55
N LYS A 221 27.91 -3.15 -13.90
CA LYS A 221 29.22 -3.27 -13.23
C LYS A 221 30.16 -2.12 -13.55
N SER A 222 31.13 -1.92 -12.66
CA SER A 222 32.30 -1.07 -12.91
C SER A 222 33.10 -1.58 -14.10
N GLY A 223 33.61 -0.65 -14.91
CA GLY A 223 34.31 -0.95 -16.16
C GLY A 223 34.21 0.17 -17.19
N TRP A 224 34.94 -0.01 -18.29
CA TRP A 224 34.99 0.94 -19.41
C TRP A 224 33.65 0.99 -20.15
N PHE A 225 33.21 2.20 -20.51
CA PHE A 225 31.85 2.55 -20.94
C PHE A 225 31.21 1.54 -21.92
N SER A 226 31.91 1.17 -22.99
CA SER A 226 31.40 0.31 -24.06
C SER A 226 31.41 -1.22 -23.78
N LYS A 227 31.72 -1.67 -22.54
CA LYS A 227 31.80 -3.11 -22.20
C LYS A 227 31.00 -3.55 -20.95
N SER A 228 30.31 -2.62 -20.30
CA SER A 228 29.47 -2.88 -19.11
C SER A 228 28.03 -2.37 -19.24
N ASN A 229 27.70 -1.72 -20.35
CA ASN A 229 26.38 -1.17 -20.64
C ASN A 229 25.55 -2.16 -21.48
N ASN A 230 24.28 -2.33 -21.15
CA ASN A 230 23.31 -3.16 -21.85
C ASN A 230 22.02 -2.35 -22.10
N ASN A 231 21.26 -2.70 -23.14
CA ASN A 231 19.90 -2.20 -23.30
C ASN A 231 18.88 -3.23 -22.83
N TYR A 232 17.84 -2.74 -22.18
CA TYR A 232 16.67 -3.52 -21.79
C TYR A 232 15.43 -2.79 -22.30
N VAL A 233 14.65 -3.41 -23.19
CA VAL A 233 13.29 -2.89 -23.44
C VAL A 233 12.43 -3.26 -22.25
N VAL A 234 11.71 -2.26 -21.75
CA VAL A 234 10.81 -2.40 -20.61
C VAL A 234 9.41 -1.98 -21.01
N TYR A 235 8.42 -2.54 -20.32
CA TYR A 235 7.02 -2.20 -20.54
C TYR A 235 6.27 -1.92 -19.25
N SER A 236 5.24 -1.09 -19.34
CA SER A 236 4.32 -0.77 -18.25
C SER A 236 2.87 -0.98 -18.72
N ASP A 237 2.05 -1.54 -17.83
CA ASP A 237 0.62 -1.81 -18.00
C ASP A 237 -0.26 -0.84 -17.17
N ASP A 238 0.35 0.10 -16.44
CA ASP A 238 -0.26 0.91 -15.37
C ASP A 238 0.16 2.39 -15.42
N PHE A 239 0.42 2.89 -16.63
CA PHE A 239 0.84 4.26 -16.90
C PHE A 239 2.13 4.67 -16.15
N GLY A 240 3.11 3.78 -16.18
CA GLY A 240 4.47 4.00 -15.68
C GLY A 240 4.65 3.83 -14.17
N ALA A 241 3.64 3.37 -13.44
CA ALA A 241 3.72 3.15 -12.00
C ALA A 241 4.56 1.90 -11.65
N SER A 242 4.48 0.84 -12.46
CA SER A 242 5.38 -0.30 -12.44
C SER A 242 5.87 -0.65 -13.85
N TRP A 243 6.99 -1.38 -13.90
CA TRP A 243 7.69 -1.74 -15.13
C TRP A 243 8.11 -3.21 -15.10
N LYS A 244 8.27 -3.81 -16.28
CA LYS A 244 8.68 -5.21 -16.46
C LYS A 244 9.68 -5.30 -17.63
N VAL A 245 10.69 -6.16 -17.52
CA VAL A 245 11.65 -6.41 -18.61
C VAL A 245 11.03 -7.27 -19.70
N LEU A 246 11.00 -6.78 -20.94
CA LEU A 246 10.46 -7.54 -22.08
C LEU A 246 11.41 -8.68 -22.47
N GLY A 247 10.97 -9.92 -22.27
CA GLY A 247 11.79 -11.12 -22.46
C GLY A 247 12.77 -11.41 -21.30
N GLY A 248 12.60 -10.76 -20.14
CA GLY A 248 13.37 -11.06 -18.92
C GLY A 248 14.90 -10.92 -19.02
N SER A 249 15.40 -10.24 -20.06
CA SER A 249 16.82 -10.18 -20.39
C SER A 249 17.15 -8.96 -21.26
N TYR A 250 18.43 -8.63 -21.41
CA TYR A 250 18.87 -7.52 -22.25
C TYR A 250 18.61 -7.79 -23.74
N CYS A 251 18.13 -6.77 -24.46
CA CYS A 251 17.93 -6.80 -25.90
C CYS A 251 19.24 -6.53 -26.68
N LEU A 252 20.24 -5.90 -26.04
CA LEU A 252 21.59 -5.71 -26.56
C LEU A 252 22.61 -5.64 -25.41
N LYS A 253 23.81 -6.19 -25.65
CA LYS A 253 24.97 -6.13 -24.77
C LYS A 253 26.08 -5.30 -25.42
N GLY A 254 26.67 -4.37 -24.66
CA GLY A 254 27.50 -3.30 -25.23
C GLY A 254 26.66 -2.18 -25.87
N GLY A 255 25.53 -1.87 -25.24
CA GLY A 255 24.54 -0.89 -25.69
C GLY A 255 24.88 0.56 -25.29
N ASP A 256 24.08 1.48 -25.82
CA ASP A 256 24.12 2.93 -25.61
C ASP A 256 22.65 3.43 -25.67
N GLU A 257 22.36 4.73 -25.75
CA GLU A 257 20.95 5.20 -25.83
C GLU A 257 20.18 4.55 -26.99
N ALA A 258 18.93 4.14 -26.76
CA ALA A 258 18.19 3.31 -27.71
C ALA A 258 16.71 3.67 -27.82
N LYS A 259 16.13 3.40 -28.99
CA LYS A 259 14.71 3.59 -29.29
C LYS A 259 14.04 2.24 -29.51
N VAL A 260 12.72 2.20 -29.34
CA VAL A 260 11.88 1.05 -29.67
C VAL A 260 10.67 1.51 -30.50
N GLU A 261 10.25 0.70 -31.45
CA GLU A 261 9.05 0.95 -32.27
C GLU A 261 8.26 -0.35 -32.49
N GLU A 262 6.93 -0.24 -32.55
CA GLU A 262 6.01 -1.36 -32.69
C GLU A 262 5.63 -1.62 -34.15
N LEU A 263 5.90 -2.84 -34.61
CA LEU A 263 5.68 -3.29 -35.97
C LEU A 263 4.20 -3.68 -36.21
N PRO A 264 3.71 -3.74 -37.46
CA PRO A 264 2.28 -3.91 -37.76
C PRO A 264 1.63 -5.24 -37.30
N ASN A 265 2.40 -6.17 -36.75
CA ASN A 265 1.93 -7.43 -36.14
C ASN A 265 2.11 -7.47 -34.61
N GLY A 266 2.54 -6.36 -33.99
CA GLY A 266 2.86 -6.27 -32.56
C GLY A 266 4.28 -6.66 -32.19
N ASP A 267 5.11 -7.23 -33.08
CA ASP A 267 6.55 -7.42 -32.82
C ASP A 267 7.24 -6.06 -32.57
N LEU A 268 8.29 -6.01 -31.75
CA LEU A 268 9.05 -4.76 -31.53
C LEU A 268 10.39 -4.79 -32.26
N VAL A 269 10.83 -3.63 -32.76
CA VAL A 269 12.21 -3.38 -33.18
C VAL A 269 12.86 -2.38 -32.23
N MET A 270 14.09 -2.67 -31.80
CA MET A 270 14.94 -1.78 -31.02
C MET A 270 16.08 -1.27 -31.90
N SER A 271 16.43 0.02 -31.76
CA SER A 271 17.56 0.68 -32.44
C SER A 271 18.45 1.40 -31.43
N SER A 272 19.63 0.85 -31.14
CA SER A 272 20.61 1.43 -30.21
C SER A 272 21.66 2.26 -30.94
N ARG A 273 21.98 3.42 -30.37
CA ARG A 273 23.12 4.30 -30.70
C ARG A 273 24.43 3.50 -30.80
N THR A 274 25.24 3.80 -31.81
CA THR A 274 26.64 3.37 -31.94
C THR A 274 27.38 4.25 -32.96
N SER A 275 28.71 4.30 -32.90
CA SER A 275 29.55 5.06 -33.84
C SER A 275 29.23 4.72 -35.31
N GLY A 276 28.81 5.71 -36.09
CA GLY A 276 28.51 5.60 -37.52
C GLY A 276 27.20 4.88 -37.87
N GLY A 277 26.31 4.64 -36.89
CA GLY A 277 24.99 4.05 -37.19
C GLY A 277 24.21 3.55 -35.97
N ARG A 278 23.66 2.33 -36.10
CA ARG A 278 22.74 1.71 -35.12
C ARG A 278 22.96 0.21 -34.96
N TYR A 279 22.73 -0.33 -33.78
CA TYR A 279 22.44 -1.76 -33.58
C TYR A 279 20.94 -1.98 -33.61
N PHE A 280 20.45 -2.83 -34.51
CA PHE A 280 19.06 -3.25 -34.54
C PHE A 280 18.89 -4.60 -33.87
N ASN A 281 17.81 -4.79 -33.11
CA ASN A 281 17.31 -6.10 -32.71
C ASN A 281 15.78 -6.16 -32.80
N VAL A 282 15.20 -7.36 -32.90
CA VAL A 282 13.75 -7.57 -33.00
C VAL A 282 13.30 -8.52 -31.89
N PHE A 283 12.24 -8.16 -31.17
CA PHE A 283 11.52 -9.05 -30.27
C PHE A 283 10.35 -9.67 -31.03
N LYS A 284 10.24 -11.00 -30.95
CA LYS A 284 9.09 -11.73 -31.49
C LYS A 284 8.18 -12.19 -30.37
N PHE A 285 6.90 -11.81 -30.41
CA PHE A 285 5.93 -12.31 -29.44
C PHE A 285 5.50 -13.74 -29.79
N THR A 286 5.41 -14.59 -28.77
CA THR A 286 4.66 -15.85 -28.80
C THR A 286 3.21 -15.63 -28.36
N ASP A 287 2.98 -14.70 -27.43
CA ASP A 287 1.68 -14.09 -27.14
C ASP A 287 1.89 -12.65 -26.67
N LEU A 288 1.18 -11.72 -27.32
CA LEU A 288 1.23 -10.29 -27.04
C LEU A 288 0.73 -9.95 -25.64
N ASN A 289 -0.31 -10.64 -25.14
CA ASN A 289 -0.97 -10.29 -23.89
C ASN A 289 -0.08 -10.56 -22.68
N SER A 290 0.42 -11.81 -22.57
CA SER A 290 1.41 -12.23 -21.56
C SER A 290 2.80 -11.60 -21.71
N ALA A 291 3.01 -10.81 -22.77
CA ALA A 291 4.31 -10.29 -23.20
C ALA A 291 5.38 -11.38 -23.44
N SER A 292 4.95 -12.63 -23.68
CA SER A 292 5.85 -13.75 -23.90
C SER A 292 6.44 -13.71 -25.30
N GLY A 293 7.71 -14.06 -25.43
CA GLY A 293 8.46 -13.97 -26.68
C GLY A 293 9.96 -14.02 -26.46
N SER A 294 10.74 -13.68 -27.49
CA SER A 294 12.21 -13.68 -27.43
C SER A 294 12.86 -12.63 -28.31
N TRP A 295 13.98 -12.08 -27.85
CA TRP A 295 14.88 -11.25 -28.65
C TRP A 295 15.67 -12.09 -29.66
N GLY A 296 15.88 -11.53 -30.86
CA GLY A 296 16.82 -12.05 -31.84
C GLY A 296 18.28 -11.70 -31.52
N SER A 297 19.16 -11.88 -32.51
CA SER A 297 20.57 -11.49 -32.42
C SER A 297 20.78 -10.06 -32.94
N ALA A 298 21.09 -9.13 -32.03
CA ALA A 298 21.34 -7.74 -32.38
C ALA A 298 22.47 -7.59 -33.41
N THR A 299 22.24 -6.81 -34.46
CA THR A 299 23.16 -6.66 -35.60
C THR A 299 23.34 -5.18 -35.97
N LYS A 300 24.58 -4.76 -36.26
CA LYS A 300 24.88 -3.37 -36.62
C LYS A 300 24.53 -3.06 -38.07
N TYR A 301 23.95 -1.89 -38.28
CA TYR A 301 23.94 -1.20 -39.58
C TYR A 301 24.78 0.08 -39.52
N SER A 302 25.40 0.44 -40.64
CA SER A 302 26.21 1.64 -40.79
C SER A 302 25.48 2.62 -41.70
N PHE A 303 25.13 3.79 -41.17
CA PHE A 303 24.44 4.85 -41.90
C PHE A 303 25.42 5.88 -42.50
N GLY A 304 26.64 5.95 -41.97
CA GLY A 304 27.67 6.92 -42.36
C GLY A 304 28.19 7.71 -41.16
N GLY A 305 29.20 8.54 -41.38
CA GLY A 305 29.87 9.31 -40.32
C GLY A 305 30.65 8.45 -39.33
N SER A 306 31.20 9.10 -38.30
CA SER A 306 31.98 8.47 -37.23
C SER A 306 31.28 8.49 -35.86
N ASN A 307 30.16 9.20 -35.74
CA ASN A 307 29.63 9.63 -34.45
C ASN A 307 28.61 8.68 -33.83
N SER A 308 28.57 8.71 -32.50
CA SER A 308 27.59 8.01 -31.67
C SER A 308 26.71 9.09 -31.05
N THR A 309 25.42 9.15 -31.41
CA THR A 309 24.46 10.16 -30.93
C THR A 309 23.04 9.57 -30.88
N ASN A 310 22.22 10.02 -29.92
CA ASN A 310 20.78 9.76 -29.85
C ASN A 310 20.10 10.24 -31.16
N GLY A 311 19.00 9.60 -31.55
CA GLY A 311 18.26 9.87 -32.78
C GLY A 311 17.15 8.85 -32.98
N GLU A 312 15.98 9.31 -33.39
CA GLU A 312 14.71 8.61 -33.28
C GLU A 312 14.57 7.38 -34.17
N LEU A 313 13.69 6.46 -33.77
CA LEU A 313 13.13 5.43 -34.65
C LEU A 313 11.60 5.60 -34.66
N MET A 314 10.99 5.72 -35.84
CA MET A 314 9.54 5.92 -35.95
C MET A 314 8.93 5.22 -37.16
N LEU A 315 7.84 4.48 -36.96
CA LEU A 315 7.12 3.78 -38.03
C LEU A 315 5.91 4.58 -38.50
N TYR A 316 6.03 5.21 -39.65
CA TYR A 316 4.91 5.85 -40.33
C TYR A 316 4.13 4.80 -41.14
N LYS A 317 2.84 4.61 -40.82
CA LYS A 317 1.95 3.63 -41.48
C LYS A 317 1.07 4.30 -42.54
N GLY A 318 0.69 3.59 -43.60
CA GLY A 318 -0.30 4.06 -44.58
C GLY A 318 0.17 5.04 -45.66
N LEU A 319 1.47 5.12 -45.93
CA LEU A 319 2.04 6.06 -46.92
C LEU A 319 1.96 5.51 -48.35
N VAL A 320 1.67 6.35 -49.33
CA VAL A 320 1.47 5.92 -50.72
C VAL A 320 2.60 6.34 -51.65
N ASP A 321 3.02 5.43 -52.53
CA ASP A 321 3.96 5.72 -53.61
C ASP A 321 3.29 6.43 -54.80
N ALA A 322 4.08 6.82 -55.80
CA ALA A 322 3.58 7.48 -57.03
C ALA A 322 2.62 6.62 -57.89
N ASN A 323 2.41 5.34 -57.55
CA ASN A 323 1.44 4.45 -58.19
C ASN A 323 0.17 4.25 -57.33
N GLY A 324 0.09 4.87 -56.14
CA GLY A 324 -0.99 4.66 -55.17
C GLY A 324 -0.86 3.36 -54.36
N THR A 325 0.34 2.74 -54.32
CA THR A 325 0.60 1.54 -53.53
C THR A 325 0.97 1.92 -52.11
N GLU A 326 0.32 1.30 -51.12
CA GLU A 326 0.48 1.61 -49.69
C GLU A 326 1.67 0.87 -49.06
N TYR A 327 2.43 1.60 -48.22
CA TYR A 327 3.63 1.15 -47.51
C TYR A 327 3.62 1.61 -46.04
N ASN A 328 4.27 0.82 -45.19
CA ASN A 328 4.72 1.24 -43.88
C ASN A 328 6.20 1.66 -44.01
N VAL A 329 6.53 2.91 -43.69
CA VAL A 329 7.89 3.46 -43.83
C VAL A 329 8.48 3.71 -42.44
N MET A 330 9.57 3.01 -42.14
CA MET A 330 10.37 3.27 -40.95
C MET A 330 11.31 4.44 -41.20
N LEU A 331 11.35 5.39 -40.28
CA LEU A 331 12.25 6.55 -40.25
C LEU A 331 13.29 6.36 -39.13
N GLN A 332 14.53 6.77 -39.39
CA GLN A 332 15.62 6.80 -38.41
C GLN A 332 16.38 8.12 -38.53
N SER A 333 16.50 8.90 -37.45
CA SER A 333 17.37 10.08 -37.44
C SER A 333 18.74 9.82 -36.80
N LEU A 334 19.77 10.51 -37.30
CA LEU A 334 21.09 10.67 -36.65
C LEU A 334 21.96 11.73 -37.37
N PRO A 335 22.95 12.32 -36.68
CA PRO A 335 24.08 13.03 -37.31
C PRO A 335 24.86 12.13 -38.27
N THR A 336 25.29 12.68 -39.41
CA THR A 336 26.02 11.94 -40.47
C THR A 336 27.45 12.45 -40.72
N GLY A 337 27.86 13.54 -40.07
CA GLY A 337 29.18 14.14 -40.21
C GLY A 337 30.30 13.49 -39.38
N SER A 338 31.46 14.15 -39.40
CA SER A 338 32.68 13.74 -38.68
C SER A 338 32.68 14.14 -37.21
N SER A 339 31.88 15.13 -36.80
CA SER A 339 31.51 15.44 -35.42
C SER A 339 29.99 15.25 -35.21
N ARG A 340 29.41 15.79 -34.12
CA ARG A 340 27.95 15.96 -34.02
C ARG A 340 27.49 17.04 -35.00
N SER A 341 27.36 16.66 -36.27
CA SER A 341 26.99 17.54 -37.38
C SER A 341 26.19 16.79 -38.44
N ASN A 342 25.49 17.53 -39.31
CA ASN A 342 24.77 17.01 -40.47
C ASN A 342 23.65 16.04 -40.07
N VAL A 343 22.73 16.46 -39.19
CA VAL A 343 21.59 15.63 -38.75
C VAL A 343 20.63 15.34 -39.89
N ALA A 344 20.37 14.05 -40.10
CA ALA A 344 19.61 13.57 -41.24
C ALA A 344 18.54 12.55 -40.81
N VAL A 345 17.49 12.45 -41.63
CA VAL A 345 16.47 11.41 -41.53
C VAL A 345 16.66 10.42 -42.69
N PHE A 346 16.87 9.16 -42.33
CA PHE A 346 16.89 8.03 -43.25
C PHE A 346 15.51 7.36 -43.26
N TYR A 347 15.12 6.78 -44.39
CA TYR A 347 13.86 6.04 -44.51
C TYR A 347 14.06 4.62 -45.07
N LYS A 348 13.15 3.73 -44.72
CA LYS A 348 13.02 2.39 -45.29
C LYS A 348 11.56 1.96 -45.38
N ALA A 349 11.09 1.69 -46.60
CA ALA A 349 9.72 1.25 -46.85
C ALA A 349 9.57 -0.28 -46.76
N PHE A 350 8.41 -0.72 -46.28
CA PHE A 350 7.96 -2.10 -46.19
C PHE A 350 6.52 -2.19 -46.73
N ALA A 351 6.24 -3.16 -47.61
CA ALA A 351 4.88 -3.38 -48.09
C ALA A 351 3.93 -3.71 -46.93
N THR A 352 2.70 -3.20 -46.96
CA THR A 352 1.68 -3.44 -45.91
C THR A 352 1.35 -4.92 -45.71
N SER A 353 1.56 -5.76 -46.73
CA SER A 353 1.42 -7.21 -46.67
C SER A 353 2.54 -7.95 -45.92
N LYS A 354 3.54 -7.26 -45.35
CA LYS A 354 4.65 -7.89 -44.59
C LYS A 354 4.22 -8.19 -43.15
N THR A 355 3.99 -9.47 -42.87
CA THR A 355 3.49 -9.99 -41.57
C THR A 355 4.55 -10.64 -40.68
N SER A 356 5.81 -10.71 -41.11
CA SER A 356 6.91 -11.33 -40.36
C SER A 356 8.20 -10.54 -40.51
N TRP A 357 8.89 -10.33 -39.39
CA TRP A 357 10.05 -9.44 -39.25
C TRP A 357 11.30 -10.19 -38.78
N ALA A 358 12.47 -9.70 -39.15
CA ALA A 358 13.77 -10.19 -38.72
C ALA A 358 14.78 -9.02 -38.69
N VAL A 359 15.87 -9.16 -37.93
CA VAL A 359 16.89 -8.10 -37.82
C VAL A 359 17.48 -7.71 -39.17
N SER A 360 17.55 -8.65 -40.12
CA SER A 360 17.96 -8.42 -41.52
C SER A 360 17.09 -7.42 -42.29
N ASP A 361 15.83 -7.24 -41.89
CA ASP A 361 14.92 -6.23 -42.45
C ASP A 361 15.35 -4.81 -42.07
N PHE A 362 16.16 -4.63 -41.04
CA PHE A 362 16.62 -3.32 -40.55
C PHE A 362 18.11 -3.08 -40.77
N THR A 363 18.88 -4.08 -41.20
CA THR A 363 20.32 -3.96 -41.48
C THR A 363 20.67 -3.95 -42.96
N SER A 364 19.74 -3.56 -43.83
CA SER A 364 19.98 -3.42 -45.28
C SER A 364 19.00 -2.45 -45.93
N GLY A 365 19.42 -1.78 -47.02
CA GLY A 365 18.53 -1.01 -47.89
C GLY A 365 17.75 0.12 -47.19
N TRP A 366 18.45 0.95 -46.42
CA TRP A 366 17.98 2.28 -46.02
C TRP A 366 18.39 3.33 -47.05
N THR A 367 17.59 4.38 -47.20
CA THR A 367 17.90 5.54 -48.05
C THR A 367 18.15 6.76 -47.16
N LYS A 368 19.21 7.54 -47.41
CA LYS A 368 19.33 8.89 -46.81
C LYS A 368 18.28 9.77 -47.48
N GLY A 369 17.30 10.21 -46.70
CA GLY A 369 16.16 10.96 -47.21
C GLY A 369 16.46 12.44 -47.28
N ILE A 370 16.50 13.09 -46.12
CA ILE A 370 16.76 14.52 -45.97
C ILE A 370 17.89 14.76 -44.96
N GLU A 371 18.72 15.76 -45.22
CA GLU A 371 19.60 16.39 -44.23
C GLU A 371 18.86 17.64 -43.74
N VAL A 372 18.50 17.66 -42.45
CA VAL A 372 17.64 18.69 -41.86
C VAL A 372 18.45 19.92 -41.45
N ASP A 373 19.70 19.70 -41.10
CA ASP A 373 20.69 20.72 -40.80
C ASP A 373 22.06 20.22 -41.32
N ASP A 374 22.85 21.10 -41.95
CA ASP A 374 24.17 20.80 -42.51
C ASP A 374 25.34 21.33 -41.64
N GLY A 375 25.02 21.99 -40.53
CA GLY A 375 25.95 22.52 -39.52
C GLY A 375 26.15 21.58 -38.33
N LEU A 376 26.48 22.17 -37.17
CA LEU A 376 26.57 21.42 -35.91
C LEU A 376 25.17 21.04 -35.44
N SER A 377 24.89 19.75 -35.37
CA SER A 377 23.59 19.22 -34.99
C SER A 377 23.68 17.81 -34.40
N ALA A 378 22.93 17.57 -33.33
CA ALA A 378 23.22 16.50 -32.38
C ALA A 378 22.02 15.56 -32.09
N TYR A 379 21.49 15.55 -30.86
CA TYR A 379 20.40 14.64 -30.49
C TYR A 379 19.13 15.03 -31.25
N SER A 380 18.28 14.05 -31.56
CA SER A 380 17.01 14.31 -32.25
C SER A 380 15.92 13.31 -31.87
N THR A 381 14.68 13.78 -31.91
CA THR A 381 13.44 13.01 -31.72
C THR A 381 12.39 13.47 -32.72
N MET A 382 11.32 12.71 -32.94
CA MET A 382 10.24 13.07 -33.86
C MET A 382 8.90 12.41 -33.49
N THR A 383 7.82 13.03 -33.94
CA THR A 383 6.43 12.55 -33.78
C THR A 383 5.62 12.78 -35.06
N ILE A 384 4.53 12.03 -35.24
CA ILE A 384 3.56 12.26 -36.34
C ILE A 384 2.52 13.29 -35.88
N LEU A 385 2.21 14.25 -36.74
CA LEU A 385 1.25 15.34 -36.51
C LEU A 385 -0.10 15.00 -37.17
N PRO A 386 -1.24 15.58 -36.72
CA PRO A 386 -2.56 15.22 -37.25
C PRO A 386 -2.76 15.56 -38.74
N ASN A 387 -2.00 16.53 -39.24
CA ASN A 387 -1.98 16.91 -40.66
C ASN A 387 -1.06 16.02 -41.52
N GLY A 388 -0.60 14.89 -40.98
CA GLY A 388 0.29 13.94 -41.66
C GLY A 388 1.76 14.34 -41.74
N GLN A 389 2.15 15.52 -41.24
CA GLN A 389 3.57 15.90 -41.17
C GLN A 389 4.31 15.17 -40.04
N VAL A 390 5.64 15.18 -40.11
CA VAL A 390 6.54 14.77 -39.04
C VAL A 390 7.02 16.02 -38.32
N GLY A 391 6.67 16.13 -37.03
CA GLY A 391 7.24 17.13 -36.13
C GLY A 391 8.62 16.67 -35.70
N PHE A 392 9.66 17.24 -36.29
CA PHE A 392 11.06 16.91 -35.99
C PHE A 392 11.63 17.89 -34.96
N LEU A 393 12.35 17.38 -33.97
CA LEU A 393 12.93 18.18 -32.89
C LEU A 393 14.39 17.77 -32.67
N TYR A 394 15.33 18.72 -32.73
CA TYR A 394 16.76 18.43 -32.68
C TYR A 394 17.59 19.51 -31.98
N GLU A 395 18.83 19.13 -31.63
CA GLU A 395 19.86 20.00 -31.08
C GLU A 395 20.67 20.68 -32.20
N GLU A 396 20.75 22.01 -32.21
CA GLU A 396 21.47 22.84 -33.20
C GLU A 396 22.56 23.71 -32.54
N GLY A 397 23.80 23.70 -33.03
CA GLY A 397 24.95 24.33 -32.39
C GLY A 397 25.24 25.75 -32.88
N ASN A 398 25.47 26.69 -31.96
CA ASN A 398 25.65 28.12 -32.28
C ASN A 398 27.05 28.52 -32.82
N ASP A 399 28.08 27.67 -32.71
CA ASP A 399 29.46 28.01 -33.10
C ASP A 399 30.20 26.83 -33.76
N THR A 400 30.35 26.89 -35.09
CA THR A 400 31.07 25.89 -35.88
C THR A 400 32.55 25.74 -35.55
N SER A 401 33.15 26.64 -34.77
CA SER A 401 34.58 26.62 -34.43
C SER A 401 34.95 25.70 -33.27
N ASN A 402 33.98 25.26 -32.46
CA ASN A 402 34.20 24.36 -31.32
C ASN A 402 33.13 23.25 -31.21
N ALA A 403 33.30 22.20 -32.01
CA ALA A 403 32.35 21.09 -32.12
C ALA A 403 32.18 20.20 -30.87
N ASP A 404 33.03 20.38 -29.85
CA ASP A 404 32.94 19.68 -28.55
C ASP A 404 32.24 20.54 -27.46
N ALA A 405 31.78 21.75 -27.79
CA ALA A 405 31.05 22.60 -26.87
C ALA A 405 29.55 22.25 -26.85
N ASP A 406 29.04 21.73 -25.74
CA ASP A 406 27.64 21.29 -25.55
C ASP A 406 26.61 22.46 -25.50
N TYR A 407 26.85 23.58 -26.19
CA TYR A 407 25.95 24.74 -26.29
C TYR A 407 25.00 24.61 -27.50
N PHE A 408 24.01 23.73 -27.38
CA PHE A 408 22.98 23.53 -28.39
C PHE A 408 21.72 24.35 -28.09
N ASN A 409 21.12 24.93 -29.13
CA ASN A 409 19.70 25.30 -29.14
C ASN A 409 18.85 24.03 -29.33
N ILE A 410 17.57 24.11 -29.01
CA ILE A 410 16.58 23.10 -29.38
C ILE A 410 15.67 23.70 -30.47
N VAL A 411 15.64 23.05 -31.63
CA VAL A 411 14.97 23.54 -32.85
C VAL A 411 13.91 22.55 -33.30
N TYR A 412 12.73 23.08 -33.60
CA TYR A 412 11.60 22.36 -34.18
C TYR A 412 11.49 22.63 -35.69
N VAL A 413 11.12 21.61 -36.46
CA VAL A 413 10.84 21.70 -37.90
C VAL A 413 9.64 20.81 -38.27
N PRO A 414 8.57 21.35 -38.88
CA PRO A 414 7.50 20.55 -39.48
C PRO A 414 7.89 20.10 -40.90
N LEU A 415 8.16 18.80 -41.05
CA LEU A 415 8.59 18.18 -42.30
C LEU A 415 7.45 17.35 -42.92
N THR A 416 7.22 17.48 -44.22
CA THR A 416 6.35 16.55 -44.97
C THR A 416 7.09 15.23 -45.26
N VAL A 417 6.34 14.16 -45.51
CA VAL A 417 6.93 12.86 -45.89
C VAL A 417 7.56 12.94 -47.28
N GLU A 418 7.00 13.78 -48.13
CA GLU A 418 7.47 14.14 -49.46
C GLU A 418 8.85 14.81 -49.37
N GLU A 419 9.06 15.76 -48.46
CA GLU A 419 10.37 16.35 -48.17
C GLU A 419 11.36 15.32 -47.60
N ILE A 420 10.94 14.51 -46.62
CA ILE A 420 11.79 13.48 -46.00
C ILE A 420 12.22 12.42 -47.02
N THR A 421 11.37 12.06 -47.98
CA THR A 421 11.62 10.92 -48.87
C THR A 421 12.12 11.32 -50.27
N GLY A 422 12.16 12.62 -50.57
CA GLY A 422 12.48 13.14 -51.91
C GLY A 422 11.35 12.93 -52.92
N GLY A 423 10.10 12.92 -52.46
CA GLY A 423 8.89 12.63 -53.25
C GLY A 423 8.69 11.16 -53.61
N ALA A 424 9.41 10.23 -52.95
CA ALA A 424 9.24 8.80 -53.17
C ALA A 424 7.95 8.24 -52.53
N PHE A 425 7.52 8.86 -51.43
CA PHE A 425 6.25 8.59 -50.76
C PHE A 425 5.53 9.90 -50.43
N SER A 426 4.21 9.80 -50.34
CA SER A 426 3.33 10.88 -49.93
C SER A 426 2.41 10.44 -48.80
N ALA A 427 1.94 11.41 -48.01
CA ALA A 427 0.83 11.16 -47.09
C ALA A 427 -0.40 10.70 -47.90
N PRO A 428 -1.21 9.74 -47.40
CA PRO A 428 -2.44 9.36 -48.08
C PRO A 428 -3.35 10.60 -48.19
N ALA A 429 -4.00 10.77 -49.34
CA ALA A 429 -4.85 11.92 -49.62
C ALA A 429 -6.13 11.89 -48.78
N THR A 430 -6.02 12.26 -47.51
CA THR A 430 -7.17 12.70 -46.70
C THR A 430 -7.81 13.91 -47.37
N GLY A 431 -9.09 14.13 -47.09
CA GLY A 431 -9.70 15.44 -47.38
C GLY A 431 -8.91 16.56 -46.68
N GLU A 432 -9.12 17.80 -47.13
CA GLU A 432 -8.76 18.99 -46.37
C GLU A 432 -9.21 18.77 -44.91
N PRO A 433 -8.29 18.83 -43.93
CA PRO A 433 -8.57 18.32 -42.60
C PRO A 433 -9.74 19.09 -42.00
N GLU A 434 -10.84 18.39 -41.70
CA GLU A 434 -11.89 18.96 -40.86
C GLU A 434 -11.21 19.50 -39.60
N ALA A 435 -11.44 20.79 -39.30
CA ALA A 435 -10.85 21.43 -38.15
C ALA A 435 -11.11 20.55 -36.91
N PRO A 436 -10.12 20.30 -36.04
CA PRO A 436 -10.23 19.29 -34.99
C PRO A 436 -11.53 19.48 -34.22
N ALA A 437 -12.35 18.43 -34.20
CA ALA A 437 -13.73 18.49 -33.73
C ALA A 437 -13.77 19.11 -32.33
N VAL A 438 -14.60 20.15 -32.17
CA VAL A 438 -14.57 20.98 -30.96
C VAL A 438 -15.09 20.14 -29.79
N ALA A 439 -14.33 20.01 -28.72
CA ALA A 439 -14.77 19.26 -27.54
C ALA A 439 -16.01 19.94 -26.93
N VAL A 440 -17.04 19.15 -26.62
CA VAL A 440 -18.14 19.62 -25.78
C VAL A 440 -17.67 19.65 -24.32
N GLU A 441 -17.97 20.76 -23.65
CA GLU A 441 -17.57 21.02 -22.26
C GLU A 441 -18.23 20.02 -21.29
N THR A 442 -17.42 19.43 -20.41
CA THR A 442 -17.84 18.42 -19.43
C THR A 442 -19.00 18.94 -18.56
N PRO A 443 -20.10 18.18 -18.40
CA PRO A 443 -21.24 18.62 -17.60
C PRO A 443 -20.88 18.90 -16.14
N ALA A 444 -21.16 20.12 -15.66
CA ALA A 444 -21.03 20.48 -14.26
C ALA A 444 -22.32 20.14 -13.49
N PHE A 445 -22.16 19.48 -12.35
CA PHE A 445 -23.24 19.29 -11.36
C PHE A 445 -23.29 20.47 -10.39
N SER A 446 -24.48 20.82 -9.90
CA SER A 446 -24.65 21.83 -8.84
C SER A 446 -24.11 21.39 -7.48
N ILE A 447 -23.83 20.09 -7.30
CA ILE A 447 -23.24 19.48 -6.11
C ILE A 447 -22.31 18.37 -6.60
N ALA A 448 -21.04 18.37 -6.17
CA ALA A 448 -19.99 17.48 -6.69
C ALA A 448 -20.10 16.00 -6.23
N GLY A 449 -21.15 15.63 -5.51
CA GLY A 449 -21.25 14.37 -4.77
C GLY A 449 -20.99 14.55 -3.26
N GLY A 450 -20.90 13.43 -2.54
CA GLY A 450 -20.69 13.38 -1.10
C GLY A 450 -21.91 12.94 -0.28
N GLU A 451 -21.83 13.11 1.04
CA GLU A 451 -22.94 12.82 1.95
C GLU A 451 -23.95 13.97 1.95
N VAL A 452 -25.24 13.66 1.74
CA VAL A 452 -26.32 14.64 1.60
C VAL A 452 -27.59 14.24 2.36
N GLU A 453 -28.45 15.21 2.67
CA GLU A 453 -29.77 14.92 3.23
C GLU A 453 -30.73 14.32 2.18
N GLU A 454 -31.64 13.47 2.63
CA GLU A 454 -32.65 12.83 1.79
C GLU A 454 -33.59 13.87 1.13
N GLY A 455 -33.63 13.89 -0.20
CA GLY A 455 -34.52 14.74 -0.98
C GLY A 455 -33.90 16.00 -1.58
N ILE A 456 -32.59 16.22 -1.46
CA ILE A 456 -31.90 17.29 -2.19
C ILE A 456 -32.02 17.12 -3.71
N THR A 457 -31.92 18.23 -4.45
CA THR A 457 -32.02 18.26 -5.91
C THR A 457 -30.69 18.65 -6.55
N VAL A 458 -30.19 17.81 -7.47
CA VAL A 458 -29.00 18.08 -8.29
C VAL A 458 -29.43 18.58 -9.66
N THR A 459 -28.85 19.69 -10.12
CA THR A 459 -28.98 20.16 -11.51
C THR A 459 -27.69 19.94 -12.27
N ILE A 460 -27.80 19.74 -13.58
CA ILE A 460 -26.67 19.55 -14.50
C ILE A 460 -26.66 20.69 -15.53
N SER A 461 -25.48 21.20 -15.87
CA SER A 461 -25.26 22.25 -16.86
C SER A 461 -24.02 21.99 -17.71
N CYS A 462 -24.04 22.34 -18.99
CA CYS A 462 -22.90 22.29 -19.90
C CYS A 462 -22.60 23.71 -20.40
N ALA A 463 -21.33 24.09 -20.51
CA ALA A 463 -20.94 25.42 -20.97
C ALA A 463 -20.97 25.58 -22.51
N THR A 464 -20.98 24.47 -23.26
CA THR A 464 -21.16 24.50 -24.72
C THR A 464 -22.62 24.80 -25.07
N GLU A 465 -22.88 26.02 -25.52
CA GLU A 465 -24.23 26.44 -25.95
C GLU A 465 -24.80 25.50 -27.03
N GLY A 466 -26.02 25.01 -26.80
CA GLY A 466 -26.73 24.09 -27.70
C GLY A 466 -26.32 22.61 -27.61
N ALA A 467 -25.46 22.21 -26.67
CA ALA A 467 -25.21 20.79 -26.40
C ALA A 467 -26.38 20.14 -25.63
N THR A 468 -26.65 18.87 -25.94
CA THR A 468 -27.66 18.04 -25.27
C THR A 468 -26.98 17.18 -24.21
N ILE A 469 -27.44 17.26 -22.96
CA ILE A 469 -26.89 16.50 -21.83
C ILE A 469 -27.63 15.17 -21.70
N TYR A 470 -26.89 14.07 -21.60
CA TYR A 470 -27.39 12.71 -21.38
C TYR A 470 -26.87 12.17 -20.05
N TYR A 471 -27.70 11.49 -19.27
CA TYR A 471 -27.33 11.07 -17.91
C TYR A 471 -27.87 9.69 -17.52
N THR A 472 -27.26 9.13 -16.48
CA THR A 472 -27.65 7.91 -15.75
C THR A 472 -27.71 8.19 -14.25
N THR A 473 -28.34 7.30 -13.47
CA THR A 473 -28.54 7.46 -12.00
C THR A 473 -28.13 6.23 -11.20
N ASP A 474 -27.50 5.26 -11.85
CA ASP A 474 -27.05 3.97 -11.29
C ASP A 474 -25.53 3.76 -11.44
N GLY A 475 -24.80 4.79 -11.90
CA GLY A 475 -23.36 4.74 -12.14
C GLY A 475 -22.93 4.07 -13.46
N THR A 476 -23.86 3.61 -14.30
CA THR A 476 -23.54 3.15 -15.66
C THR A 476 -23.07 4.31 -16.54
N GLU A 477 -22.21 4.06 -17.53
CA GLU A 477 -21.74 5.14 -18.42
C GLU A 477 -22.89 5.67 -19.28
N PRO A 478 -23.10 7.00 -19.32
CA PRO A 478 -24.10 7.62 -20.18
C PRO A 478 -23.63 7.58 -21.64
N THR A 479 -24.60 7.58 -22.54
CA THR A 479 -24.43 7.63 -23.99
C THR A 479 -25.51 8.53 -24.59
N THR A 480 -25.41 8.86 -25.88
CA THR A 480 -26.48 9.52 -26.64
C THR A 480 -27.79 8.72 -26.74
N SER A 481 -27.84 7.48 -26.23
CA SER A 481 -29.06 6.68 -26.04
C SER A 481 -29.60 6.66 -24.60
N SER A 482 -28.96 7.39 -23.68
CA SER A 482 -29.38 7.49 -22.26
C SER A 482 -30.45 8.57 -22.05
N ALA A 483 -30.88 8.78 -20.81
CA ALA A 483 -31.92 9.77 -20.51
C ALA A 483 -31.42 11.19 -20.80
N VAL A 484 -32.19 11.98 -21.56
CA VAL A 484 -31.88 13.41 -21.79
C VAL A 484 -32.22 14.22 -20.55
N TYR A 485 -31.24 14.97 -20.04
CA TYR A 485 -31.42 15.83 -18.88
C TYR A 485 -32.36 16.99 -19.20
N SER A 486 -33.47 17.06 -18.46
CA SER A 486 -34.60 17.96 -18.73
C SER A 486 -35.20 18.59 -17.46
N GLY A 487 -34.64 18.30 -16.28
CA GLY A 487 -35.09 18.82 -14.99
C GLY A 487 -34.25 18.25 -13.84
N ALA A 488 -34.32 18.89 -12.67
CA ALA A 488 -33.48 18.53 -11.52
C ALA A 488 -33.71 17.10 -11.02
N ILE A 489 -32.63 16.40 -10.67
CA ILE A 489 -32.64 15.02 -10.20
C ILE A 489 -32.73 15.02 -8.68
N THR A 490 -33.73 14.35 -8.11
CA THR A 490 -33.89 14.23 -6.64
C THR A 490 -33.09 13.04 -6.11
N VAL A 491 -32.21 13.26 -5.14
CA VAL A 491 -31.42 12.21 -4.49
C VAL A 491 -32.11 11.76 -3.21
N ASN A 492 -32.77 10.60 -3.27
CA ASN A 492 -33.55 10.01 -2.16
C ASN A 492 -33.00 8.67 -1.64
N LYS A 493 -31.86 8.24 -2.16
CA LYS A 493 -31.10 7.03 -1.79
C LYS A 493 -29.64 7.21 -2.20
N ALA A 494 -28.76 6.31 -1.76
CA ALA A 494 -27.40 6.27 -2.32
C ALA A 494 -27.45 5.97 -3.82
N MET A 495 -26.75 6.77 -4.62
CA MET A 495 -26.78 6.71 -6.10
C MET A 495 -25.60 7.46 -6.71
N THR A 496 -25.21 7.07 -7.92
CA THR A 496 -24.20 7.78 -8.71
C THR A 496 -24.86 8.34 -9.95
N ILE A 497 -24.82 9.67 -10.10
CA ILE A 497 -25.24 10.36 -11.31
C ILE A 497 -24.01 10.48 -12.21
N LYS A 498 -24.09 9.97 -13.44
CA LYS A 498 -23.10 10.27 -14.48
C LYS A 498 -23.76 11.04 -15.61
N ALA A 499 -23.03 11.95 -16.23
CA ALA A 499 -23.53 12.75 -17.33
C ALA A 499 -22.45 13.06 -18.37
N MET A 500 -22.82 12.99 -19.65
CA MET A 500 -22.07 13.50 -20.79
C MET A 500 -22.91 14.57 -21.52
N ALA A 501 -22.30 15.32 -22.41
CA ALA A 501 -23.00 16.17 -23.36
C ALA A 501 -22.51 15.91 -24.79
N ALA A 502 -23.46 15.87 -25.74
CA ALA A 502 -23.20 15.72 -27.16
C ALA A 502 -23.78 16.90 -27.94
N LYS A 503 -23.21 17.21 -29.11
CA LYS A 503 -23.72 18.26 -29.99
C LYS A 503 -23.56 17.85 -31.45
N GLU A 504 -24.60 18.04 -32.26
CA GLU A 504 -24.53 17.73 -33.69
C GLU A 504 -23.57 18.67 -34.44
N GLY A 505 -22.90 18.13 -35.46
CA GLY A 505 -21.90 18.84 -36.26
C GLY A 505 -20.48 18.38 -35.94
N ASN A 506 -19.50 19.24 -36.18
CA ASN A 506 -18.08 18.95 -35.97
C ASN A 506 -17.66 19.19 -34.50
N TYR A 507 -18.25 18.39 -33.60
CA TYR A 507 -17.99 18.38 -32.17
C TYR A 507 -17.65 16.94 -31.72
N THR A 508 -16.79 16.79 -30.70
CA THR A 508 -16.71 15.51 -29.97
C THR A 508 -17.65 15.55 -28.77
N ASP A 509 -18.23 14.41 -28.41
CA ASP A 509 -18.90 14.22 -27.13
C ASP A 509 -17.95 14.59 -25.97
N SER A 510 -18.53 15.07 -24.86
CA SER A 510 -17.77 15.46 -23.68
C SER A 510 -17.22 14.25 -22.91
N GLU A 511 -16.22 14.49 -22.08
CA GLU A 511 -15.89 13.59 -20.97
C GLU A 511 -17.12 13.34 -20.07
N VAL A 512 -17.13 12.18 -19.41
CA VAL A 512 -18.21 11.81 -18.48
C VAL A 512 -17.96 12.43 -17.11
N ALA A 513 -18.80 13.37 -16.72
CA ALA A 513 -18.88 13.85 -15.35
C ALA A 513 -19.53 12.79 -14.45
N SER A 514 -19.02 12.60 -13.23
CA SER A 514 -19.57 11.64 -12.24
C SER A 514 -19.70 12.28 -10.86
N ALA A 515 -20.88 12.19 -10.25
CA ALA A 515 -21.15 12.60 -8.88
C ALA A 515 -21.84 11.46 -8.10
N THR A 516 -21.15 10.93 -7.09
CA THR A 516 -21.66 9.87 -6.20
C THR A 516 -22.21 10.47 -4.91
N PHE A 517 -23.42 10.07 -4.54
CA PHE A 517 -24.12 10.57 -3.36
C PHE A 517 -24.40 9.43 -2.37
N THR A 518 -24.16 9.70 -1.09
CA THR A 518 -24.66 8.89 0.04
C THR A 518 -25.72 9.68 0.80
N ILE A 519 -26.72 9.00 1.34
CA ILE A 519 -27.68 9.65 2.25
C ILE A 519 -27.10 9.65 3.65
N LYS A 520 -27.08 10.83 4.28
CA LYS A 520 -26.63 11.03 5.65
C LYS A 520 -27.41 10.16 6.62
N SER A 521 -26.74 9.50 7.56
CA SER A 521 -27.43 8.74 8.61
C SER A 521 -28.14 9.69 9.58
N ARG A 522 -29.45 9.48 9.80
CA ARG A 522 -30.25 10.29 10.74
C ARG A 522 -29.79 10.05 12.17
N GLU A 523 -29.64 11.11 12.96
CA GLU A 523 -29.21 11.01 14.36
C GLU A 523 -30.23 10.22 15.19
N VAL A 524 -29.77 9.34 16.08
CA VAL A 524 -30.66 8.60 16.99
C VAL A 524 -30.89 9.44 18.24
N VAL A 525 -32.14 9.73 18.58
CA VAL A 525 -32.48 10.40 19.84
C VAL A 525 -32.11 9.49 21.00
N ALA A 526 -31.44 10.04 22.02
CA ALA A 526 -30.98 9.30 23.18
C ALA A 526 -32.14 8.69 23.97
N THR A 527 -32.00 7.42 24.32
CA THR A 527 -32.94 6.67 25.17
C THR A 527 -33.19 7.42 26.49
N PRO A 528 -34.46 7.65 26.89
CA PRO A 528 -34.75 8.32 28.14
C PRO A 528 -34.19 7.57 29.35
N VAL A 529 -33.66 8.29 30.33
CA VAL A 529 -33.27 7.72 31.62
C VAL A 529 -34.44 7.86 32.58
N ILE A 530 -34.92 6.74 33.14
CA ILE A 530 -35.96 6.71 34.17
C ILE A 530 -35.27 6.56 35.53
N SER A 531 -35.59 7.43 36.50
CA SER A 531 -34.97 7.45 37.83
C SER A 531 -36.04 7.52 38.94
N PRO A 532 -36.07 6.56 39.89
CA PRO A 532 -35.25 5.35 39.97
C PRO A 532 -35.47 4.40 38.79
N ALA A 533 -34.50 3.53 38.51
CA ALA A 533 -34.51 2.62 37.35
C ALA A 533 -35.49 1.43 37.45
N GLY A 534 -36.42 1.45 38.41
CA GLY A 534 -37.25 0.32 38.81
C GLY A 534 -36.84 -0.27 40.17
N GLY A 535 -37.49 -1.36 40.55
CA GLY A 535 -37.29 -2.06 41.82
C GLY A 535 -38.36 -1.75 42.88
N GLU A 536 -38.08 -2.16 44.11
CA GLU A 536 -38.98 -1.99 45.25
C GLU A 536 -38.83 -0.60 45.87
N VAL A 537 -39.94 0.16 45.96
CA VAL A 537 -39.97 1.56 46.39
C VAL A 537 -41.05 1.81 47.44
N ALA A 538 -40.94 2.89 48.21
CA ALA A 538 -42.01 3.30 49.12
C ALA A 538 -43.23 3.82 48.34
N ALA A 539 -44.43 3.65 48.90
CA ALA A 539 -45.62 4.29 48.34
C ALA A 539 -45.47 5.82 48.41
N GLY A 540 -45.70 6.49 47.29
CA GLY A 540 -45.47 7.92 47.12
C GLY A 540 -44.12 8.29 46.47
N THR A 541 -43.24 7.32 46.16
CA THR A 541 -41.97 7.61 45.46
C THR A 541 -42.25 8.26 44.10
N ALA A 542 -41.56 9.37 43.83
CA ALA A 542 -41.64 10.12 42.58
C ALA A 542 -40.58 9.61 41.59
N VAL A 543 -41.03 9.14 40.42
CA VAL A 543 -40.20 8.72 39.29
C VAL A 543 -40.04 9.90 38.34
N THR A 544 -38.81 10.25 38.02
CA THR A 544 -38.46 11.27 37.02
C THR A 544 -37.94 10.62 35.75
N ILE A 545 -38.08 11.33 34.62
CA ILE A 545 -37.56 10.91 33.32
C ILE A 545 -36.77 12.06 32.70
N SER A 546 -35.60 11.78 32.14
CA SER A 546 -34.77 12.73 31.41
C SER A 546 -34.34 12.16 30.05
N CYS A 547 -33.85 13.01 29.15
CA CYS A 547 -33.27 12.62 27.86
C CYS A 547 -32.07 13.51 27.57
N ALA A 548 -30.95 12.93 27.11
CA ALA A 548 -29.74 13.68 26.82
C ALA A 548 -29.83 14.51 25.51
N THR A 549 -30.71 14.13 24.59
CA THR A 549 -30.90 14.87 23.33
C THR A 549 -31.70 16.14 23.58
N ASN A 550 -31.00 17.28 23.66
CA ASN A 550 -31.62 18.59 23.83
C ASN A 550 -32.67 18.86 22.72
N GLY A 551 -33.85 19.35 23.13
CA GLY A 551 -35.01 19.59 22.27
C GLY A 551 -35.84 18.35 21.91
N ALA A 552 -35.54 17.16 22.43
CA ALA A 552 -36.40 15.99 22.24
C ALA A 552 -37.62 16.01 23.18
N THR A 553 -38.77 15.59 22.68
CA THR A 553 -40.00 15.39 23.46
C THR A 553 -40.04 13.95 23.96
N VAL A 554 -40.22 13.76 25.27
CA VAL A 554 -40.31 12.44 25.91
C VAL A 554 -41.78 12.01 26.01
N TYR A 555 -42.09 10.80 25.57
CA TYR A 555 -43.42 10.18 25.60
C TYR A 555 -43.38 8.92 26.46
N TYR A 556 -44.37 8.72 27.32
CA TYR A 556 -44.36 7.64 28.31
C TYR A 556 -45.72 6.93 28.49
N THR A 557 -45.66 5.76 29.11
CA THR A 557 -46.76 4.91 29.55
C THR A 557 -46.49 4.40 30.97
N THR A 558 -47.51 3.91 31.67
CA THR A 558 -47.45 3.51 33.09
C THR A 558 -48.00 2.11 33.38
N ASP A 559 -48.62 1.50 32.36
CA ASP A 559 -49.23 0.16 32.33
C ASP A 559 -48.30 -0.89 31.70
N GLY A 560 -47.06 -0.52 31.34
CA GLY A 560 -46.12 -1.37 30.62
C GLY A 560 -46.38 -1.51 29.11
N SER A 561 -47.36 -0.81 28.52
CA SER A 561 -47.54 -0.73 27.07
C SER A 561 -46.39 0.02 26.40
N THR A 562 -46.11 -0.24 25.12
CA THR A 562 -45.00 0.43 24.41
C THR A 562 -45.39 1.87 24.04
N PRO A 563 -44.65 2.90 24.48
CA PRO A 563 -44.97 4.29 24.16
C PRO A 563 -44.74 4.61 22.67
N THR A 564 -45.46 5.62 22.18
CA THR A 564 -45.36 6.17 20.82
C THR A 564 -45.42 7.71 20.89
N THR A 565 -45.26 8.40 19.76
CA THR A 565 -45.53 9.85 19.66
C THR A 565 -47.00 10.25 19.86
N SER A 566 -47.91 9.29 20.06
CA SER A 566 -49.31 9.50 20.49
C SER A 566 -49.57 9.16 21.96
N SER A 567 -48.53 8.76 22.72
CA SER A 567 -48.62 8.50 24.17
C SER A 567 -48.52 9.81 24.99
N ALA A 568 -48.65 9.72 26.32
CA ALA A 568 -48.59 10.90 27.18
C ALA A 568 -47.20 11.57 27.13
N VAL A 569 -47.15 12.90 26.97
CA VAL A 569 -45.89 13.67 27.03
C VAL A 569 -45.46 13.84 28.48
N TYR A 570 -44.23 13.42 28.80
CA TYR A 570 -43.65 13.60 30.12
C TYR A 570 -43.41 15.09 30.40
N SER A 571 -44.04 15.59 31.46
CA SER A 571 -44.08 17.01 31.84
C SER A 571 -43.95 17.25 33.34
N GLY A 572 -43.80 16.19 34.13
CA GLY A 572 -43.68 16.20 35.59
C GLY A 572 -43.53 14.79 36.13
N ALA A 573 -43.06 14.65 37.38
CA ALA A 573 -42.74 13.36 37.98
C ALA A 573 -43.99 12.46 38.17
N ILE A 574 -43.79 11.14 38.05
CA ILE A 574 -44.83 10.11 38.12
C ILE A 574 -44.81 9.49 39.53
N THR A 575 -45.91 9.54 40.27
CA THR A 575 -45.98 9.00 41.64
C THR A 575 -46.33 7.51 41.65
N VAL A 576 -45.48 6.69 42.25
CA VAL A 576 -45.68 5.25 42.42
C VAL A 576 -46.44 4.98 43.73
N ASN A 577 -47.72 4.62 43.63
CA ASN A 577 -48.59 4.29 44.79
C ASN A 577 -49.02 2.81 44.83
N SER A 578 -48.75 2.07 43.77
CA SER A 578 -48.98 0.63 43.61
C SER A 578 -47.93 0.06 42.66
N ALA A 579 -47.86 -1.27 42.53
CA ALA A 579 -47.01 -1.87 41.49
C ALA A 579 -47.44 -1.40 40.10
N MET A 580 -46.46 -1.04 39.26
CA MET A 580 -46.68 -0.44 37.93
C MET A 580 -45.44 -0.59 37.03
N THR A 581 -45.52 -0.25 35.75
CA THR A 581 -44.36 -0.28 34.84
C THR A 581 -44.33 0.95 33.96
N VAL A 582 -43.36 1.82 34.21
CA VAL A 582 -43.11 3.02 33.40
C VAL A 582 -42.29 2.61 32.18
N LYS A 583 -42.72 2.99 30.98
CA LYS A 583 -41.90 2.93 29.76
C LYS A 583 -41.83 4.30 29.11
N ALA A 584 -40.71 4.61 28.48
CA ALA A 584 -40.50 5.92 27.85
C ALA A 584 -39.69 5.82 26.54
N MET A 585 -40.06 6.64 25.56
CA MET A 585 -39.26 6.95 24.37
C MET A 585 -39.13 8.46 24.20
N ALA A 586 -38.16 8.91 23.41
CA ALA A 586 -38.04 10.30 23.00
C ALA A 586 -38.06 10.42 21.46
N ALA A 587 -38.64 11.52 20.98
CA ALA A 587 -38.68 11.88 19.57
C ALA A 587 -38.34 13.37 19.38
N LYS A 588 -37.73 13.71 18.26
CA LYS A 588 -37.34 15.07 17.90
C LYS A 588 -37.60 15.27 16.40
N ASN A 589 -38.09 16.45 16.02
CA ASN A 589 -38.32 16.78 14.61
C ASN A 589 -36.98 17.18 13.94
N GLY A 590 -36.91 17.04 12.61
CA GLY A 590 -35.69 17.28 11.84
C GLY A 590 -34.96 15.96 11.50
N TYR A 591 -33.63 16.00 11.43
CA TYR A 591 -32.79 14.89 10.94
C TYR A 591 -32.59 13.74 11.94
N TYR A 592 -33.67 13.37 12.65
CA TYR A 592 -33.65 12.45 13.79
C TYR A 592 -34.46 11.18 13.55
N THR A 593 -34.12 10.14 14.32
CA THR A 593 -34.92 8.93 14.53
C THR A 593 -35.29 8.79 16.01
N ASN A 594 -36.46 8.22 16.28
CA ASN A 594 -36.95 8.03 17.65
C ASN A 594 -36.00 7.12 18.46
N SER A 595 -35.92 7.38 19.77
CA SER A 595 -35.09 6.56 20.67
C SER A 595 -35.59 5.13 20.79
N SER A 596 -34.73 4.24 21.30
CA SER A 596 -35.21 2.99 21.90
C SER A 596 -36.05 3.25 23.16
N VAL A 597 -36.78 2.23 23.63
CA VAL A 597 -37.73 2.35 24.74
C VAL A 597 -37.07 1.96 26.06
N ALA A 598 -36.96 2.92 26.98
CA ALA A 598 -36.61 2.68 28.37
C ALA A 598 -37.77 1.99 29.11
N THR A 599 -37.46 1.14 30.08
CA THR A 599 -38.45 0.42 30.90
C THR A 599 -37.99 0.36 32.35
N ALA A 600 -38.88 0.72 33.29
CA ALA A 600 -38.69 0.60 34.73
C ALA A 600 -39.95 0.01 35.37
N ALA A 601 -39.83 -1.15 36.00
CA ALA A 601 -40.93 -1.81 36.72
C ALA A 601 -40.77 -1.60 38.24
N PHE A 602 -41.88 -1.28 38.93
CA PHE A 602 -41.87 -0.92 40.34
C PHE A 602 -42.79 -1.81 41.17
N THR A 603 -42.35 -2.14 42.38
CA THR A 603 -43.15 -2.78 43.44
C THR A 603 -43.18 -1.90 44.69
N ILE A 604 -44.17 -2.08 45.58
CA ILE A 604 -44.26 -1.33 46.83
C ILE A 604 -43.60 -2.11 47.97
N LYS A 605 -42.66 -1.46 48.67
CA LYS A 605 -42.06 -1.94 49.91
C LYS A 605 -43.12 -2.04 51.00
N VAL A 606 -43.31 -3.24 51.54
CA VAL A 606 -44.15 -3.48 52.71
C VAL A 606 -43.24 -3.79 53.89
N GLU A 607 -42.99 -2.80 54.74
CA GLU A 607 -42.11 -2.98 55.89
C GLU A 607 -42.77 -3.87 56.96
N ALA A 608 -42.02 -4.86 57.45
CA ALA A 608 -42.42 -5.70 58.58
C ALA A 608 -42.13 -4.96 59.89
N VAL A 609 -43.06 -5.05 60.84
CA VAL A 609 -42.92 -4.35 62.13
C VAL A 609 -41.95 -5.13 63.02
N ALA A 610 -40.88 -4.49 63.49
CA ALA A 610 -39.95 -5.13 64.41
C ALA A 610 -40.61 -5.39 65.77
N VAL A 611 -40.55 -6.64 66.26
CA VAL A 611 -40.89 -6.96 67.65
C VAL A 611 -39.85 -6.31 68.57
N SER A 612 -40.32 -5.67 69.64
CA SER A 612 -39.44 -5.04 70.64
C SER A 612 -38.52 -6.06 71.29
N THR A 613 -37.21 -5.81 71.25
CA THR A 613 -36.19 -6.56 72.00
C THR A 613 -36.61 -6.71 73.47
N PRO A 614 -36.55 -7.90 74.06
CA PRO A 614 -36.84 -8.08 75.48
C PRO A 614 -35.98 -7.18 76.37
N VAL A 615 -36.54 -6.71 77.48
CA VAL A 615 -35.77 -6.05 78.54
C VAL A 615 -35.49 -7.07 79.62
N ILE A 616 -34.23 -7.45 79.74
CA ILE A 616 -33.70 -8.26 80.85
C ILE A 616 -33.33 -7.30 81.98
N SER A 617 -33.74 -7.60 83.22
CA SER A 617 -33.52 -6.75 84.39
C SER A 617 -33.13 -7.58 85.62
N PRO A 618 -31.94 -7.35 86.24
CA PRO A 618 -30.88 -6.43 85.80
C PRO A 618 -30.29 -6.80 84.43
N ALA A 619 -29.74 -5.80 83.72
CA ALA A 619 -29.38 -5.89 82.30
C ALA A 619 -28.00 -6.51 82.01
N GLY A 620 -27.45 -7.31 82.91
CA GLY A 620 -26.06 -7.78 82.87
C GLY A 620 -25.07 -6.84 83.58
N GLY A 621 -23.78 -7.19 83.51
CA GLY A 621 -22.68 -6.50 84.20
C GLY A 621 -22.12 -7.31 85.38
N GLU A 622 -21.33 -6.65 86.23
CA GLU A 622 -20.94 -7.22 87.53
C GLU A 622 -22.12 -7.20 88.50
N VAL A 623 -22.41 -8.36 89.11
CA VAL A 623 -23.47 -8.54 90.10
C VAL A 623 -23.00 -9.44 91.24
N GLU A 624 -23.66 -9.34 92.40
CA GLU A 624 -23.43 -10.25 93.52
C GLU A 624 -24.12 -11.61 93.28
N GLU A 625 -23.54 -12.66 93.86
CA GLU A 625 -24.05 -14.04 93.75
C GLU A 625 -25.46 -14.17 94.34
N GLY A 626 -26.35 -14.87 93.63
CA GLY A 626 -27.76 -15.04 94.01
C GLY A 626 -28.71 -13.99 93.42
N THR A 627 -28.21 -13.06 92.61
CA THR A 627 -29.03 -12.03 91.94
C THR A 627 -30.14 -12.66 91.08
N THR A 628 -31.38 -12.18 91.23
CA THR A 628 -32.52 -12.66 90.42
C THR A 628 -32.79 -11.74 89.22
N VAL A 629 -33.14 -12.34 88.10
CA VAL A 629 -33.29 -11.72 86.79
C VAL A 629 -34.69 -11.97 86.23
N THR A 630 -35.30 -10.90 85.74
CA THR A 630 -36.62 -10.89 85.11
C THR A 630 -36.51 -10.48 83.64
N ILE A 631 -37.45 -10.91 82.80
CA ILE A 631 -37.50 -10.58 81.38
C ILE A 631 -38.90 -10.10 81.01
N THR A 632 -38.98 -9.01 80.25
CA THR A 632 -40.25 -8.42 79.76
C THR A 632 -40.13 -8.08 78.28
N CYS A 633 -41.24 -7.90 77.57
CA CYS A 633 -41.25 -7.40 76.18
C CYS A 633 -42.34 -6.35 76.02
N ALA A 634 -42.02 -5.23 75.36
CA ALA A 634 -42.95 -4.12 75.14
C ALA A 634 -43.94 -4.37 73.98
N THR A 635 -43.69 -5.36 73.12
CA THR A 635 -44.65 -5.77 72.09
C THR A 635 -45.70 -6.70 72.69
N GLU A 636 -46.90 -6.17 72.91
CA GLU A 636 -48.04 -6.93 73.42
C GLU A 636 -48.32 -8.18 72.56
N GLY A 637 -48.47 -9.33 73.22
CA GLY A 637 -48.72 -10.62 72.56
C GLY A 637 -47.53 -11.24 71.83
N ALA A 638 -46.29 -10.77 72.03
CA ALA A 638 -45.09 -11.47 71.60
C ALA A 638 -44.68 -12.54 72.63
N THR A 639 -44.19 -13.70 72.15
CA THR A 639 -43.66 -14.77 73.00
C THR A 639 -42.16 -14.59 73.19
N VAL A 640 -41.69 -14.60 74.44
CA VAL A 640 -40.27 -14.47 74.78
C VAL A 640 -39.63 -15.84 74.95
N TYR A 641 -38.51 -16.05 74.25
CA TYR A 641 -37.69 -17.27 74.28
C TYR A 641 -36.31 -16.93 74.82
N TYR A 642 -35.72 -17.79 75.65
CA TYR A 642 -34.44 -17.51 76.30
C TYR A 642 -33.51 -18.73 76.42
N THR A 643 -32.24 -18.43 76.69
CA THR A 643 -31.14 -19.35 77.01
C THR A 643 -30.36 -18.78 78.21
N THR A 644 -29.55 -19.61 78.87
CA THR A 644 -28.80 -19.25 80.09
C THR A 644 -27.30 -19.53 80.01
N ASP A 645 -26.85 -20.11 78.91
CA ASP A 645 -25.48 -20.53 78.60
C ASP A 645 -24.80 -19.63 77.53
N GLY A 646 -25.48 -18.56 77.09
CA GLY A 646 -25.02 -17.67 76.04
C GLY A 646 -25.22 -18.16 74.61
N THR A 647 -25.83 -19.33 74.39
CA THR A 647 -26.27 -19.75 73.04
C THR A 647 -27.36 -18.83 72.51
N GLU A 648 -27.45 -18.64 71.19
CA GLU A 648 -28.48 -17.77 70.62
C GLU A 648 -29.89 -18.36 70.81
N PRO A 649 -30.84 -17.62 71.39
CA PRO A 649 -32.20 -18.09 71.57
C PRO A 649 -32.92 -18.10 70.22
N THR A 650 -33.76 -19.11 70.02
CA THR A 650 -34.63 -19.25 68.85
C THR A 650 -36.06 -19.48 69.31
N THR A 651 -37.02 -19.53 68.37
CA THR A 651 -38.40 -19.95 68.66
C THR A 651 -38.53 -21.42 69.12
N SER A 652 -37.42 -22.16 69.18
CA SER A 652 -37.31 -23.53 69.74
C SER A 652 -36.64 -23.57 71.12
N SER A 653 -36.16 -22.43 71.65
CA SER A 653 -35.55 -22.32 72.98
C SER A 653 -36.61 -22.29 74.09
N ALA A 654 -36.18 -22.23 75.36
CA ALA A 654 -37.12 -22.22 76.49
C ALA A 654 -38.01 -20.96 76.46
N VAL A 655 -39.32 -21.11 76.62
CA VAL A 655 -40.24 -19.96 76.76
C VAL A 655 -40.09 -19.36 78.15
N TYR A 656 -39.95 -18.04 78.23
CA TYR A 656 -39.83 -17.34 79.51
C TYR A 656 -41.16 -17.33 80.26
N SER A 657 -41.19 -17.92 81.46
CA SER A 657 -42.39 -18.06 82.29
C SER A 657 -42.18 -17.74 83.79
N GLY A 658 -41.00 -17.25 84.18
CA GLY A 658 -40.64 -16.99 85.57
C GLY A 658 -39.20 -16.49 85.72
N ALA A 659 -38.86 -15.91 86.87
CA ALA A 659 -37.53 -15.34 87.13
C ALA A 659 -36.40 -16.39 87.12
N ILE A 660 -35.19 -15.94 86.77
CA ILE A 660 -33.97 -16.74 86.62
C ILE A 660 -32.96 -16.28 87.68
N THR A 661 -32.21 -17.18 88.34
CA THR A 661 -31.24 -16.81 89.39
C THR A 661 -29.80 -16.98 88.90
N VAL A 662 -28.97 -15.96 89.15
CA VAL A 662 -27.55 -15.89 88.78
C VAL A 662 -26.68 -16.31 89.97
N ASN A 663 -26.20 -17.56 89.96
CA ASN A 663 -25.33 -18.13 91.01
C ASN A 663 -23.86 -18.30 90.56
N SER A 664 -23.54 -17.89 89.32
CA SER A 664 -22.19 -17.91 88.76
C SER A 664 -22.15 -16.95 87.57
N ALA A 665 -20.96 -16.69 87.02
CA ALA A 665 -20.85 -16.04 85.71
C ALA A 665 -21.67 -16.85 84.68
N MET A 666 -22.58 -16.18 83.98
CA MET A 666 -23.51 -16.79 83.03
C MET A 666 -24.05 -15.75 82.06
N THR A 667 -24.62 -16.19 80.94
CA THR A 667 -25.14 -15.29 79.91
C THR A 667 -26.58 -15.63 79.60
N ILE A 668 -27.49 -14.77 80.06
CA ILE A 668 -28.91 -14.89 79.72
C ILE A 668 -29.11 -14.16 78.39
N LYS A 669 -29.55 -14.89 77.36
CA LYS A 669 -30.00 -14.29 76.09
C LYS A 669 -31.49 -14.52 75.92
N ALA A 670 -32.20 -13.51 75.40
CA ALA A 670 -33.63 -13.62 75.12
C ALA A 670 -34.04 -12.89 73.84
N MET A 671 -34.93 -13.51 73.05
CA MET A 671 -35.59 -12.89 71.90
C MET A 671 -37.11 -12.94 72.08
N ALA A 672 -37.82 -12.06 71.38
CA ALA A 672 -39.27 -12.10 71.25
C ALA A 672 -39.69 -12.35 69.80
N ALA A 673 -40.68 -13.22 69.61
CA ALA A 673 -41.30 -13.48 68.31
C ALA A 673 -42.82 -13.27 68.37
N LYS A 674 -43.40 -12.84 67.25
CA LYS A 674 -44.85 -12.68 67.07
C LYS A 674 -45.21 -13.05 65.64
N SER A 675 -46.33 -13.74 65.44
CA SER A 675 -46.78 -14.15 64.11
C SER A 675 -47.46 -12.99 63.36
N GLY A 676 -47.36 -13.00 62.02
CA GLY A 676 -47.88 -11.96 61.13
C GLY A 676 -46.75 -11.26 60.36
N ASN A 677 -47.00 -10.02 59.90
CA ASN A 677 -45.98 -9.17 59.25
C ASN A 677 -45.04 -8.53 60.30
N TYR A 678 -44.40 -9.37 61.10
CA TYR A 678 -43.48 -8.98 62.16
C TYR A 678 -42.12 -9.64 61.94
N THR A 679 -41.03 -8.89 62.14
CA THR A 679 -39.69 -9.48 62.27
C THR A 679 -39.43 -9.83 63.73
N ASN A 680 -38.76 -10.96 63.96
CA ASN A 680 -38.25 -11.34 65.28
C ASN A 680 -37.41 -10.20 65.87
N SER A 681 -37.46 -10.02 67.18
CA SER A 681 -36.70 -8.97 67.84
C SER A 681 -35.19 -9.18 67.72
N GLY A 682 -34.43 -8.12 68.02
CA GLY A 682 -33.04 -8.30 68.42
C GLY A 682 -32.92 -9.19 69.66
N VAL A 683 -31.77 -9.83 69.84
CA VAL A 683 -31.49 -10.66 71.02
C VAL A 683 -31.02 -9.75 72.15
N ALA A 684 -31.81 -9.68 73.21
CA ALA A 684 -31.40 -9.11 74.49
C ALA A 684 -30.33 -10.02 75.10
N THR A 685 -29.14 -9.49 75.41
CA THR A 685 -28.07 -10.25 76.06
C THR A 685 -27.72 -9.59 77.38
N ALA A 686 -27.88 -10.33 78.48
CA ALA A 686 -27.40 -9.97 79.80
C ALA A 686 -26.30 -10.97 80.20
N THR A 687 -25.06 -10.61 79.91
CA THR A 687 -23.87 -11.31 80.43
C THR A 687 -23.64 -10.85 81.86
N PHE A 688 -23.58 -11.78 82.80
CA PHE A 688 -23.22 -11.54 84.19
C PHE A 688 -21.77 -11.98 84.41
N THR A 689 -20.92 -11.03 84.77
CA THR A 689 -19.47 -11.21 84.98
C THR A 689 -19.05 -10.71 86.36
N ILE A 690 -17.75 -10.62 86.58
CA ILE A 690 -17.09 -9.81 87.62
C ILE A 690 -16.07 -8.89 86.85
N LYS A 691 -15.77 -7.67 87.31
CA LYS A 691 -15.38 -6.43 86.54
C LYS A 691 -13.92 -6.25 86.01
N GLU A 692 -13.70 -5.60 84.83
CA GLU A 692 -12.53 -4.71 84.34
C GLU A 692 -12.67 -4.21 82.81
N VAL A 693 -11.77 -3.40 82.14
CA VAL A 693 -12.03 -2.34 81.03
C VAL A 693 -10.80 -2.00 80.01
N ILE A 694 -10.68 -1.33 78.78
CA ILE A 694 -11.36 -0.93 77.43
C ILE A 694 -10.32 -0.29 76.34
N VAL A 695 -10.67 0.28 75.12
CA VAL A 695 -9.86 0.44 73.79
C VAL A 695 -9.97 1.81 72.92
N GLU A 696 -9.32 1.96 71.70
CA GLU A 696 -9.00 3.15 70.75
C GLU A 696 -9.86 3.31 69.39
N PRO A 697 -9.53 3.82 68.11
CA PRO A 697 -8.41 4.57 67.34
C PRO A 697 -8.80 5.62 66.14
N GLU A 698 -7.96 5.92 65.07
CA GLU A 698 -8.23 6.33 63.57
C GLU A 698 -7.77 7.65 62.72
N THR A 699 -8.00 7.73 61.35
CA THR A 699 -7.37 8.55 60.17
C THR A 699 -8.34 9.18 59.03
N PRO A 700 -8.15 9.54 57.67
CA PRO A 700 -7.11 10.03 56.60
C PRO A 700 -7.58 11.10 55.42
N VAL A 701 -6.95 11.25 54.16
CA VAL A 701 -7.43 11.72 52.72
C VAL A 701 -6.78 12.91 51.81
N GLU A 702 -6.91 12.98 50.41
CA GLU A 702 -6.11 13.73 49.30
C GLU A 702 -6.80 14.14 47.85
N PRO A 703 -6.24 14.93 46.81
CA PRO A 703 -6.91 15.58 45.55
C PRO A 703 -6.31 15.56 44.02
N GLU A 704 -6.67 16.48 43.01
CA GLU A 704 -6.53 16.43 41.44
C GLU A 704 -6.01 17.69 40.51
N GLU A 705 -6.05 17.68 39.11
CA GLU A 705 -5.39 18.60 38.03
C GLU A 705 -6.11 18.97 36.60
N PRO A 706 -5.56 19.79 35.61
CA PRO A 706 -6.21 20.40 34.35
C PRO A 706 -5.58 20.32 32.85
N GLU A 707 -5.83 21.29 31.91
CA GLU A 707 -5.81 21.27 30.36
C GLU A 707 -4.55 21.77 29.49
N THR A 708 -4.63 21.90 28.11
CA THR A 708 -3.51 21.88 27.07
C THR A 708 -3.34 23.04 25.99
N PRO A 709 -2.23 23.10 25.16
CA PRO A 709 -1.76 24.25 24.30
C PRO A 709 -1.39 23.97 22.78
N VAL A 710 -0.42 24.70 22.15
CA VAL A 710 -0.15 24.85 20.66
C VAL A 710 1.38 24.79 20.27
N ILE A 711 1.76 24.44 19.01
CA ILE A 711 3.15 24.09 18.57
C ILE A 711 3.70 24.67 17.23
N ASP A 712 5.00 24.40 16.92
CA ASP A 712 5.77 24.86 15.73
C ASP A 712 6.07 23.78 14.65
N GLU A 713 6.63 24.20 13.51
CA GLU A 713 6.90 23.38 12.31
C GLU A 713 8.01 22.33 12.49
N ALA A 714 9.10 22.63 13.21
CA ALA A 714 10.19 21.68 13.40
C ALA A 714 9.74 20.55 14.35
N LEU A 715 8.97 20.91 15.38
CA LEU A 715 8.29 19.96 16.24
C LEU A 715 7.25 19.15 15.45
N GLN A 716 6.50 19.78 14.54
CA GLN A 716 5.53 19.10 13.68
C GLN A 716 6.17 18.07 12.72
N GLN A 717 7.35 18.36 12.16
CA GLN A 717 8.11 17.39 11.35
C GLN A 717 8.61 16.22 12.20
N ALA A 718 9.11 16.49 13.42
CA ALA A 718 9.54 15.45 14.35
C ALA A 718 8.36 14.56 14.83
N ILE A 719 7.18 15.14 15.02
CA ILE A 719 5.94 14.39 15.34
C ILE A 719 5.61 13.40 14.22
N VAL A 720 5.67 13.82 12.95
CA VAL A 720 5.39 12.93 11.81
C VAL A 720 6.40 11.78 11.74
N ALA A 721 7.69 12.06 11.85
CA ALA A 721 8.73 11.02 11.85
C ALA A 721 8.59 10.04 13.05
N ALA A 722 8.18 10.55 14.22
CA ALA A 722 7.89 9.72 15.39
C ALA A 722 6.65 8.85 15.19
N GLN A 723 5.60 9.37 14.53
CA GLN A 723 4.38 8.63 14.19
C GLN A 723 4.65 7.52 13.16
N GLU A 724 5.49 7.76 12.15
CA GLU A 724 5.91 6.73 11.18
C GLU A 724 6.64 5.56 11.89
N VAL A 725 7.51 5.85 12.86
CA VAL A 725 8.17 4.81 13.66
C VAL A 725 7.17 4.11 14.58
N ALA A 726 6.28 4.84 15.27
CA ALA A 726 5.26 4.27 16.15
C ALA A 726 4.30 3.32 15.41
N ALA A 727 4.01 3.59 14.13
CA ALA A 727 3.17 2.74 13.29
C ALA A 727 3.77 1.36 12.98
N CYS A 728 5.07 1.13 13.21
CA CYS A 728 5.67 -0.19 13.06
C CYS A 728 5.15 -1.18 14.13
N ALA A 729 4.57 -2.28 13.68
CA ALA A 729 3.97 -3.35 14.50
C ALA A 729 4.12 -4.71 13.79
N GLY A 730 3.88 -5.81 14.50
CA GLY A 730 4.22 -7.17 14.07
C GLY A 730 5.49 -7.69 14.73
N VAL A 731 5.90 -8.91 14.37
CA VAL A 731 6.96 -9.65 15.07
C VAL A 731 8.29 -8.88 15.08
N GLY A 732 8.89 -8.73 16.26
CA GLY A 732 10.17 -8.03 16.48
C GLY A 732 10.06 -6.52 16.75
N TYR A 733 8.88 -5.93 16.56
CA TYR A 733 8.57 -4.57 16.98
C TYR A 733 8.05 -4.54 18.43
N PRO A 734 8.17 -3.42 19.16
CA PRO A 734 7.65 -3.29 20.52
C PRO A 734 6.14 -3.60 20.57
N SER A 735 5.71 -4.41 21.53
CA SER A 735 4.31 -4.86 21.62
C SER A 735 3.35 -3.70 21.91
N SER A 736 2.03 -3.95 21.89
CA SER A 736 1.03 -2.96 22.30
C SER A 736 1.08 -2.59 23.80
N SER A 737 1.72 -3.40 24.65
CA SER A 737 1.92 -3.11 26.08
C SER A 737 3.28 -2.50 26.41
N ALA A 738 4.21 -2.48 25.45
CA ALA A 738 5.60 -2.14 25.70
C ALA A 738 5.75 -0.74 26.33
N ALA A 739 6.46 -0.65 27.45
CA ALA A 739 6.67 0.61 28.16
C ALA A 739 7.33 1.68 27.26
N THR A 740 8.18 1.26 26.32
CA THR A 740 8.80 2.12 25.30
C THR A 740 7.84 2.54 24.19
N ARG A 741 6.83 1.73 23.83
CA ARG A 741 5.72 2.14 22.94
C ARG A 741 4.87 3.19 23.64
N VAL A 742 4.40 2.91 24.85
CA VAL A 742 3.61 3.84 25.65
C VAL A 742 4.37 5.15 25.89
N ALA A 743 5.70 5.10 26.09
CA ALA A 743 6.53 6.29 26.17
C ALA A 743 6.62 7.08 24.87
N LEU A 744 6.69 6.42 23.70
CA LEU A 744 6.68 7.07 22.39
C LEU A 744 5.32 7.69 22.06
N ASP A 745 4.22 6.96 22.29
CA ASP A 745 2.86 7.46 22.09
C ASP A 745 2.57 8.66 23.02
N ASN A 746 3.01 8.59 24.28
CA ASN A 746 2.95 9.73 25.21
C ASN A 746 3.86 10.89 24.80
N ALA A 747 5.06 10.64 24.25
CA ALA A 747 5.93 11.70 23.75
C ALA A 747 5.31 12.40 22.53
N ILE A 748 4.67 11.65 21.63
CA ILE A 748 3.90 12.18 20.49
C ILE A 748 2.71 13.00 20.98
N ALA A 749 1.93 12.49 21.94
CA ALA A 749 0.78 13.22 22.50
C ALA A 749 1.21 14.50 23.24
N ASN A 750 2.28 14.44 24.04
CA ASN A 750 2.86 15.61 24.70
C ASN A 750 3.44 16.62 23.70
N ALA A 751 4.07 16.16 22.62
CA ALA A 751 4.57 17.03 21.57
C ALA A 751 3.41 17.70 20.81
N GLN A 752 2.35 16.97 20.46
CA GLN A 752 1.12 17.55 19.89
C GLN A 752 0.48 18.58 20.83
N ALA A 753 0.54 18.33 22.14
CA ALA A 753 0.11 19.22 23.20
C ALA A 753 1.23 20.16 23.71
N GLY A 754 2.23 20.51 22.88
CA GLY A 754 3.25 21.55 23.18
C GLY A 754 4.08 21.39 24.46
N ASN A 755 4.05 20.21 25.08
CA ASN A 755 4.66 19.87 26.35
C ASN A 755 5.92 19.01 26.19
N ALA A 756 6.33 18.69 24.96
CA ALA A 756 7.56 17.97 24.64
C ALA A 756 8.24 18.57 23.39
N THR A 757 9.57 18.41 23.30
CA THR A 757 10.43 18.96 22.24
C THR A 757 10.80 17.91 21.19
N VAL A 758 11.44 18.36 20.10
CA VAL A 758 12.04 17.48 19.08
C VAL A 758 12.93 16.43 19.72
N SER A 759 13.79 16.81 20.67
CA SER A 759 14.71 15.86 21.30
C SER A 759 14.07 14.91 22.31
N ASP A 760 12.89 15.24 22.85
CA ASP A 760 12.11 14.28 23.64
C ASP A 760 11.54 13.17 22.73
N LEU A 761 11.10 13.54 21.52
CA LEU A 761 10.69 12.58 20.48
C LEU A 761 11.89 11.75 19.98
N GLU A 762 13.04 12.36 19.70
CA GLU A 762 14.27 11.65 19.29
C GLU A 762 14.69 10.61 20.35
N ASN A 763 14.62 10.98 21.63
CA ASN A 763 14.91 10.08 22.75
C ASN A 763 13.88 8.93 22.85
N ALA A 764 12.58 9.22 22.72
CA ALA A 764 11.52 8.21 22.78
C ALA A 764 11.59 7.23 21.58
N VAL A 765 11.80 7.74 20.36
CA VAL A 765 12.06 6.95 19.15
C VAL A 765 13.30 6.06 19.32
N SER A 766 14.37 6.61 19.92
CA SER A 766 15.59 5.84 20.20
C SER A 766 15.36 4.74 21.23
N ALA A 767 14.58 4.99 22.28
CA ALA A 767 14.21 3.96 23.27
C ALA A 767 13.35 2.85 22.63
N PHE A 768 12.35 3.24 21.84
CA PHE A 768 11.44 2.34 21.13
C PHE A 768 12.15 1.42 20.14
N LYS A 769 13.09 1.93 19.32
CA LYS A 769 13.89 1.07 18.42
C LYS A 769 14.74 0.05 19.18
N ASN A 770 15.27 0.44 20.35
CA ASN A 770 16.16 -0.37 21.19
C ASN A 770 15.44 -1.23 22.25
N GLU A 771 14.11 -1.31 22.26
CA GLU A 771 13.38 -2.25 23.13
C GLU A 771 13.74 -3.70 22.81
N VAL A 772 13.91 -4.53 23.83
CA VAL A 772 14.29 -5.95 23.70
C VAL A 772 13.49 -6.90 24.60
N ASN A 773 12.67 -6.38 25.52
CA ASN A 773 12.03 -7.17 26.57
C ASN A 773 10.53 -7.38 26.31
N ASP A 774 9.83 -6.34 25.82
CA ASP A 774 8.41 -6.41 25.44
C ASP A 774 8.25 -6.12 23.95
N ILE A 775 8.47 -7.16 23.14
CA ILE A 775 8.26 -7.16 21.69
C ILE A 775 7.16 -8.15 21.31
N GLN A 776 6.47 -7.89 20.20
CA GLN A 776 5.51 -8.84 19.65
C GLN A 776 6.28 -10.06 19.09
N MET A 777 5.81 -11.24 19.46
CA MET A 777 6.36 -12.55 19.06
C MET A 777 5.40 -13.26 18.08
N PRO A 778 5.81 -14.36 17.41
CA PRO A 778 4.92 -15.11 16.52
C PRO A 778 3.67 -15.64 17.23
N GLU A 779 2.50 -15.51 16.60
CA GLU A 779 1.19 -15.84 17.18
C GLU A 779 0.64 -17.17 16.66
N ASP A 780 0.01 -17.96 17.54
CA ASP A 780 -0.56 -19.27 17.20
C ASP A 780 -1.66 -19.17 16.12
N GLY A 781 -1.50 -19.91 15.02
CA GLY A 781 -2.43 -19.92 13.88
C GLY A 781 -2.25 -18.81 12.83
N VAL A 782 -1.32 -17.88 13.04
CA VAL A 782 -0.95 -16.84 12.04
C VAL A 782 0.03 -17.42 11.02
N THR A 783 -0.12 -17.06 9.74
CA THR A 783 0.83 -17.45 8.68
C THR A 783 1.92 -16.40 8.50
N TYR A 784 3.16 -16.86 8.34
CA TYR A 784 4.35 -16.01 8.21
C TYR A 784 5.22 -16.38 7.02
N LYS A 785 5.83 -15.37 6.40
CA LYS A 785 7.00 -15.48 5.52
C LYS A 785 8.27 -15.08 6.27
N PHE A 786 9.37 -15.76 5.98
CA PHE A 786 10.68 -15.48 6.55
C PHE A 786 11.58 -14.74 5.54
N VAL A 787 11.97 -13.52 5.88
CA VAL A 787 12.78 -12.64 5.03
C VAL A 787 14.13 -12.37 5.69
N ASN A 788 15.16 -13.11 5.32
CA ASN A 788 16.53 -12.78 5.72
C ASN A 788 17.01 -11.51 5.00
N VAL A 789 17.71 -10.64 5.71
CA VAL A 789 18.27 -9.39 5.15
C VAL A 789 19.78 -9.42 5.28
N ALA A 790 20.50 -9.32 4.16
CA ALA A 790 21.95 -9.15 4.16
C ALA A 790 22.33 -7.68 4.41
N GLN A 791 23.53 -7.43 4.95
CA GLN A 791 24.02 -6.09 5.29
C GLN A 791 24.13 -5.12 4.09
N ASN A 792 24.08 -5.62 2.85
CA ASN A 792 24.01 -4.81 1.63
C ASN A 792 22.56 -4.52 1.16
N GLY A 793 21.55 -4.83 1.97
CA GLY A 793 20.13 -4.67 1.65
C GLY A 793 19.48 -5.85 0.92
N THR A 794 20.25 -6.84 0.44
CA THR A 794 19.70 -7.98 -0.31
C THR A 794 18.71 -8.78 0.56
N ARG A 795 17.49 -8.98 0.06
CA ARG A 795 16.46 -9.80 0.71
C ARG A 795 16.48 -11.22 0.19
N TYR A 796 16.38 -12.17 1.10
CA TYR A 796 16.40 -13.60 0.85
C TYR A 796 15.20 -14.26 1.56
N TYR A 797 14.28 -14.82 0.79
CA TYR A 797 13.06 -15.46 1.28
C TYR A 797 13.26 -16.98 1.42
N ILE A 798 12.71 -17.61 2.46
CA ILE A 798 12.71 -19.08 2.56
C ILE A 798 11.70 -19.66 1.55
N ASN A 799 12.19 -20.48 0.62
CA ASN A 799 11.40 -21.25 -0.33
C ASN A 799 11.50 -22.75 -0.03
N TYR A 800 10.37 -23.46 -0.01
CA TYR A 800 10.25 -24.90 0.14
C TYR A 800 10.26 -25.61 -1.23
N ALA A 801 11.07 -26.68 -1.33
CA ALA A 801 10.98 -27.63 -2.43
C ALA A 801 11.10 -29.09 -1.94
N SER A 802 10.76 -30.04 -2.81
CA SER A 802 10.88 -31.49 -2.53
C SER A 802 12.31 -31.93 -2.20
N SER A 803 13.30 -31.21 -2.73
CA SER A 803 14.74 -31.33 -2.44
C SER A 803 15.16 -30.80 -1.06
N GLY A 804 14.36 -29.94 -0.43
CA GLY A 804 14.70 -29.20 0.79
C GLY A 804 14.26 -27.74 0.71
N ILE A 805 14.37 -27.00 1.81
CA ILE A 805 14.29 -25.53 1.78
C ILE A 805 15.57 -24.92 1.18
N SER A 806 15.43 -23.75 0.58
CA SER A 806 16.47 -22.92 -0.04
C SER A 806 16.10 -21.44 0.10
N MET A 807 17.07 -20.53 -0.02
CA MET A 807 16.75 -19.09 -0.14
C MET A 807 16.53 -18.70 -1.60
N VAL A 808 15.62 -17.76 -1.83
CA VAL A 808 15.37 -17.11 -3.13
C VAL A 808 15.28 -15.59 -2.96
N THR A 809 15.52 -14.82 -4.02
CA THR A 809 15.38 -13.35 -4.00
C THR A 809 14.02 -12.86 -4.50
N ASP A 810 13.19 -13.78 -5.03
CA ASP A 810 11.84 -13.52 -5.54
C ASP A 810 10.80 -13.85 -4.44
N GLU A 811 10.06 -12.85 -3.97
CA GLU A 811 9.07 -13.03 -2.90
C GLU A 811 7.85 -13.87 -3.35
N SER A 812 7.56 -13.96 -4.65
CA SER A 812 6.47 -14.82 -5.14
C SER A 812 6.77 -16.31 -4.95
N GLN A 813 8.04 -16.65 -4.72
CA GLN A 813 8.51 -18.00 -4.36
C GLN A 813 8.71 -18.18 -2.85
N ALA A 814 8.41 -17.18 -2.01
CA ALA A 814 8.49 -17.28 -0.56
C ALA A 814 7.40 -18.23 -0.03
N THR A 815 7.80 -19.21 0.78
CA THR A 815 6.89 -20.16 1.40
C THR A 815 6.28 -19.58 2.68
N GLU A 816 4.98 -19.76 2.82
CA GLU A 816 4.22 -19.40 4.01
C GLU A 816 4.17 -20.57 5.00
N TYR A 817 4.37 -20.27 6.28
CA TYR A 817 4.31 -21.23 7.36
C TYR A 817 3.31 -20.76 8.41
N THR A 818 2.37 -21.62 8.80
CA THR A 818 1.50 -21.38 9.96
C THR A 818 2.32 -21.58 11.23
N CYS A 819 2.23 -20.64 12.17
CA CYS A 819 2.84 -20.79 13.49
C CYS A 819 1.98 -21.69 14.39
N GLU A 820 2.63 -22.62 15.09
CA GLU A 820 2.12 -23.34 16.26
C GLU A 820 2.97 -22.91 17.47
N ALA A 821 2.38 -22.15 18.40
CA ALA A 821 3.11 -21.69 19.59
C ALA A 821 3.23 -22.83 20.61
N ILE A 822 4.46 -23.13 21.07
CA ILE A 822 4.73 -24.27 21.97
C ILE A 822 4.78 -23.80 23.43
N GLY A 823 5.51 -22.71 23.70
CA GLY A 823 5.57 -22.05 25.01
C GLY A 823 6.92 -21.42 25.29
N GLY A 824 6.92 -20.26 25.97
CA GLY A 824 8.12 -19.42 26.03
C GLY A 824 8.47 -18.90 24.63
N ASP A 825 9.76 -18.89 24.30
CA ASP A 825 10.29 -18.41 23.02
C ASP A 825 10.38 -19.51 21.94
N GLU A 826 9.76 -20.69 22.18
CA GLU A 826 9.77 -21.84 21.26
C GLU A 826 8.49 -21.92 20.41
N TYR A 827 8.69 -21.98 19.09
CA TYR A 827 7.64 -21.96 18.05
C TYR A 827 7.90 -23.04 17.00
N ALA A 828 6.85 -23.71 16.54
CA ALA A 828 6.92 -24.59 15.37
C ALA A 828 6.24 -23.93 14.17
N PHE A 829 6.80 -24.10 12.98
CA PHE A 829 6.31 -23.43 11.76
C PHE A 829 6.01 -24.45 10.67
N VAL A 830 4.75 -24.59 10.27
CA VAL A 830 4.26 -25.69 9.41
C VAL A 830 3.69 -25.19 8.08
N THR A 831 4.11 -25.79 6.96
CA THR A 831 3.54 -25.51 5.63
C THR A 831 2.08 -25.94 5.55
N SER A 832 1.32 -25.38 4.60
CA SER A 832 -0.08 -25.75 4.33
C SER A 832 -0.29 -27.23 3.96
N ASP A 833 0.77 -27.94 3.55
CA ASP A 833 0.79 -29.39 3.32
C ASP A 833 1.56 -30.20 4.39
N GLY A 834 1.65 -29.65 5.61
CA GLY A 834 1.96 -30.40 6.83
C GLY A 834 3.44 -30.64 7.12
N ARG A 835 4.35 -29.79 6.63
CA ARG A 835 5.80 -29.94 6.86
C ARG A 835 6.34 -28.87 7.80
N TYR A 836 6.95 -29.31 8.89
CA TYR A 836 7.52 -28.44 9.91
C TYR A 836 8.91 -27.98 9.46
N LEU A 837 9.14 -26.67 9.49
CA LEU A 837 10.44 -26.04 9.33
C LEU A 837 11.36 -26.47 10.47
N ILE A 838 12.61 -26.79 10.13
CA ILE A 838 13.66 -27.17 11.11
C ILE A 838 14.99 -26.56 10.66
N TRP A 839 15.96 -26.52 11.57
CA TRP A 839 17.31 -26.04 11.25
C TRP A 839 17.97 -26.80 10.08
N LYS A 840 18.47 -26.04 9.09
CA LYS A 840 19.13 -26.55 7.89
C LYS A 840 20.61 -26.19 7.86
N GLY A 841 21.47 -27.18 8.08
CA GLY A 841 22.92 -27.02 7.99
C GLY A 841 23.51 -27.13 6.57
N PRO A 842 24.83 -26.94 6.41
CA PRO A 842 25.53 -27.20 5.16
C PRO A 842 25.67 -28.71 4.89
N ASN A 843 25.82 -29.08 3.61
CA ASN A 843 26.06 -30.46 3.20
C ASN A 843 27.44 -30.96 3.67
N GLY A 844 27.46 -31.74 4.76
CA GLY A 844 28.62 -32.52 5.17
C GLY A 844 28.64 -33.90 4.53
N THR A 845 29.69 -34.23 3.77
CA THR A 845 29.92 -35.61 3.28
C THR A 845 30.17 -36.55 4.47
N GLU A 846 29.64 -37.77 4.42
CA GLU A 846 30.00 -38.81 5.39
C GLU A 846 31.52 -39.05 5.40
N GLY A 847 32.12 -39.02 6.59
CA GLY A 847 33.56 -39.15 6.78
C GLY A 847 33.87 -40.11 7.92
N TRP A 848 34.44 -41.27 7.57
CA TRP A 848 34.69 -42.41 8.47
C TRP A 848 35.85 -42.18 9.47
N LEU A 849 35.72 -41.18 10.36
CA LEU A 849 36.69 -40.88 11.42
C LEU A 849 36.02 -40.58 12.77
N PHE A 850 36.55 -41.20 13.83
CA PHE A 850 35.98 -41.35 15.18
C PHE A 850 35.84 -40.07 16.03
N TRP A 851 35.82 -38.88 15.42
CA TRP A 851 35.71 -37.60 16.14
C TRP A 851 34.98 -36.48 15.35
N LYS A 852 34.28 -36.80 14.26
CA LYS A 852 33.39 -35.85 13.56
C LYS A 852 31.94 -36.04 13.98
N LYS A 853 31.27 -34.94 14.35
CA LYS A 853 29.83 -34.91 14.68
C LYS A 853 28.98 -35.15 13.43
N THR A 854 28.18 -36.22 13.45
CA THR A 854 27.13 -36.50 12.47
C THR A 854 25.96 -35.53 12.65
N TYR A 855 25.75 -34.59 11.73
CA TYR A 855 24.58 -33.70 11.75
C TYR A 855 23.27 -34.50 11.85
N GLY A 856 22.26 -33.94 12.55
CA GLY A 856 21.05 -34.66 12.97
C GLY A 856 20.28 -35.36 11.83
N TYR A 857 19.48 -36.38 12.20
CA TYR A 857 18.68 -37.23 11.30
C TYR A 857 17.53 -36.45 10.61
N ASN A 858 17.86 -35.52 9.69
CA ASN A 858 16.89 -34.67 8.99
C ASN A 858 17.09 -34.58 7.46
N SER A 859 17.94 -35.46 6.90
CA SER A 859 18.25 -35.55 5.46
C SER A 859 18.78 -34.25 4.82
N ASN A 860 19.26 -33.29 5.61
CA ASN A 860 19.59 -31.91 5.23
C ASN A 860 18.48 -31.16 4.46
N LYS A 861 17.21 -31.54 4.69
CA LYS A 861 16.09 -30.93 3.98
C LYS A 861 15.68 -29.58 4.57
N GLY A 862 15.88 -29.35 5.86
CA GLY A 862 15.31 -28.18 6.55
C GLY A 862 13.79 -28.29 6.74
N TYR A 863 13.24 -29.50 6.62
CA TYR A 863 11.88 -29.82 7.07
C TYR A 863 11.74 -31.28 7.51
N VAL A 864 10.72 -31.56 8.33
CA VAL A 864 10.17 -32.92 8.57
C VAL A 864 8.68 -32.97 8.25
N THR A 865 8.15 -34.17 8.02
CA THR A 865 6.73 -34.45 7.68
C THR A 865 5.89 -34.94 8.87
N SER A 866 6.44 -34.86 10.08
CA SER A 866 5.78 -35.28 11.33
C SER A 866 6.36 -34.47 12.47
N TYR A 867 5.51 -33.93 13.36
CA TYR A 867 5.97 -33.11 14.46
C TYR A 867 6.93 -33.87 15.39
N ASN A 868 8.01 -33.22 15.81
CA ASN A 868 8.98 -33.71 16.75
C ASN A 868 9.64 -32.53 17.46
N SER A 869 9.33 -32.35 18.74
CA SER A 869 9.83 -31.24 19.59
C SER A 869 11.35 -31.13 19.68
N THR A 870 12.11 -32.19 19.36
CA THR A 870 13.57 -32.11 19.35
C THR A 870 14.14 -31.41 18.10
N TYR A 871 13.30 -31.09 17.10
CA TYR A 871 13.73 -30.44 15.85
C TYR A 871 12.78 -29.35 15.32
N CYS A 872 11.48 -29.45 15.61
CA CYS A 872 10.44 -28.53 15.12
C CYS A 872 10.27 -27.29 15.99
N ASP A 873 10.65 -27.38 17.27
CA ASP A 873 10.55 -26.29 18.23
C ASP A 873 11.79 -25.40 18.01
N LEU A 874 11.58 -24.30 17.29
CA LEU A 874 12.59 -23.30 16.96
C LEU A 874 12.51 -22.16 17.95
N VAL A 875 13.67 -21.74 18.48
CA VAL A 875 13.74 -20.55 19.33
C VAL A 875 13.76 -19.32 18.42
N VAL A 876 12.89 -18.36 18.70
CA VAL A 876 12.83 -17.06 18.02
C VAL A 876 13.16 -15.98 19.05
N GLU A 877 14.06 -15.05 18.72
CA GLU A 877 14.54 -14.02 19.65
C GLU A 877 14.88 -12.72 18.89
N LYS A 878 14.99 -11.57 19.59
CA LYS A 878 15.39 -10.32 18.93
C LYS A 878 16.88 -10.31 18.59
N LEU A 879 17.23 -9.86 17.38
CA LEU A 879 18.63 -9.71 17.00
C LEU A 879 19.23 -8.45 17.63
N THR A 880 20.05 -8.63 18.67
CA THR A 880 20.73 -7.53 19.38
C THR A 880 22.18 -7.32 18.91
N ASN A 881 22.69 -6.09 19.01
CA ASN A 881 24.11 -5.79 18.80
C ASN A 881 25.00 -6.54 19.80
N GLY A 882 25.97 -7.33 19.31
CA GLY A 882 26.85 -8.16 20.12
C GLY A 882 27.43 -9.35 19.35
N GLY A 883 28.49 -9.98 19.89
CA GLY A 883 29.13 -11.13 19.23
C GLY A 883 29.62 -10.80 17.82
N ASN A 884 29.07 -11.46 16.80
CA ASN A 884 29.38 -11.19 15.38
C ASN A 884 28.34 -10.28 14.68
N VAL A 885 27.43 -9.65 15.44
CA VAL A 885 26.51 -8.59 15.01
C VAL A 885 27.20 -7.26 15.31
N SER A 886 27.86 -6.67 14.31
CA SER A 886 28.79 -5.55 14.52
C SER A 886 28.11 -4.18 14.50
N ALA A 887 28.10 -3.48 15.64
CA ALA A 887 27.58 -2.11 15.77
C ALA A 887 28.29 -1.07 14.85
N SER A 888 29.51 -1.36 14.38
CA SER A 888 30.29 -0.50 13.47
C SER A 888 29.78 -0.48 12.02
N SER A 889 28.51 -0.82 11.77
CA SER A 889 27.95 -1.03 10.43
C SER A 889 26.71 -0.19 10.12
N ASN A 890 26.28 0.68 11.03
CA ASN A 890 25.02 1.44 10.96
C ASN A 890 23.79 0.54 10.70
N ALA A 891 23.80 -0.68 11.25
CA ALA A 891 22.70 -1.62 11.14
C ALA A 891 21.48 -1.14 11.93
N ASP A 892 20.43 -0.69 11.24
CA ASP A 892 19.11 -0.51 11.85
C ASP A 892 18.45 -1.89 12.02
N LEU A 893 18.70 -2.53 13.17
CA LEU A 893 18.18 -3.86 13.53
C LEU A 893 16.70 -3.82 13.97
N PHE A 894 16.01 -2.71 13.74
CA PHE A 894 14.64 -2.49 14.19
C PHE A 894 13.65 -3.43 13.50
N GLY A 895 12.95 -4.25 14.29
CA GLY A 895 12.08 -5.33 13.80
C GLY A 895 12.80 -6.63 13.40
N MET A 896 14.14 -6.69 13.49
CA MET A 896 14.89 -7.88 13.06
C MET A 896 15.01 -8.92 14.18
N MET A 897 14.66 -10.16 13.83
CA MET A 897 14.72 -11.34 14.67
C MET A 897 15.87 -12.27 14.27
N ALA A 898 16.30 -13.11 15.20
CA ALA A 898 17.09 -14.30 14.97
C ALA A 898 16.23 -15.56 15.16
N ILE A 899 16.63 -16.64 14.50
CA ILE A 899 15.96 -17.95 14.57
C ILE A 899 17.03 -19.00 14.85
N GLN A 900 16.83 -19.82 15.86
CA GLN A 900 17.71 -20.95 16.21
C GLN A 900 16.97 -22.29 16.14
N GLY A 901 17.71 -23.38 15.89
CA GLY A 901 17.17 -24.74 16.01
C GLY A 901 18.25 -25.80 16.24
N MET A 902 17.80 -27.03 16.52
CA MET A 902 18.66 -28.12 17.01
C MET A 902 19.63 -28.68 15.94
N ARG A 903 20.93 -28.76 16.27
CA ARG A 903 21.99 -29.21 15.33
C ARG A 903 22.34 -30.70 15.41
N TYR A 904 22.41 -31.25 16.62
CA TYR A 904 23.08 -32.54 16.88
C TYR A 904 22.39 -33.38 17.97
N SER A 905 22.18 -32.80 19.15
CA SER A 905 21.53 -33.38 20.33
C SER A 905 20.89 -32.26 21.16
N ARG A 906 20.05 -32.60 22.16
CA ARG A 906 19.25 -31.71 23.06
C ARG A 906 20.04 -30.69 23.93
N SER A 907 21.16 -30.20 23.43
CA SER A 907 22.11 -29.31 24.10
C SER A 907 22.90 -28.43 23.13
N GLU A 908 22.64 -28.50 21.82
CA GLU A 908 23.38 -27.74 20.79
C GLU A 908 22.40 -27.20 19.73
N TYR A 909 21.95 -25.97 19.96
CA TYR A 909 21.22 -25.16 18.99
C TYR A 909 22.20 -24.46 18.03
N GLY A 910 21.67 -23.93 16.93
CA GLY A 910 22.40 -23.12 15.97
C GLY A 910 21.49 -22.15 15.25
N TYR A 911 22.05 -21.01 14.90
CA TYR A 911 21.34 -19.97 14.17
C TYR A 911 21.07 -20.41 12.73
N PHE A 912 19.96 -19.92 12.18
CA PHE A 912 19.77 -19.80 10.75
C PHE A 912 20.70 -18.68 10.28
N THR A 913 21.80 -19.02 9.60
CA THR A 913 22.75 -18.06 9.05
C THR A 913 22.78 -18.21 7.54
N ILE A 914 22.52 -17.12 6.83
CA ILE A 914 22.53 -17.03 5.37
C ILE A 914 23.79 -16.28 4.93
N LYS A 915 24.49 -16.80 3.91
CA LYS A 915 25.67 -16.15 3.34
C LYS A 915 25.28 -15.06 2.34
N SER A 916 26.23 -14.21 1.97
CA SER A 916 26.03 -13.19 0.94
C SER A 916 25.73 -13.74 -0.48
N ASP A 917 25.84 -15.06 -0.71
CA ASP A 917 25.40 -15.76 -1.92
C ASP A 917 24.00 -16.44 -1.80
N GLY A 918 23.31 -16.24 -0.68
CA GLY A 918 22.00 -16.85 -0.39
C GLY A 918 22.06 -18.29 0.13
N THR A 919 23.24 -18.91 0.28
CA THR A 919 23.33 -20.27 0.82
C THR A 919 23.22 -20.30 2.36
N PHE A 920 22.69 -21.39 2.90
CA PHE A 920 22.64 -21.65 4.34
C PHE A 920 24.02 -22.03 4.89
N ASP A 921 24.30 -21.62 6.13
CA ASP A 921 25.46 -22.02 6.92
C ASP A 921 25.10 -22.38 8.38
N ALA A 922 26.06 -22.93 9.12
CA ALA A 922 25.86 -23.46 10.47
C ALA A 922 26.69 -22.73 11.55
N SER A 923 26.08 -21.71 12.17
CA SER A 923 26.68 -20.96 13.27
C SER A 923 26.21 -21.39 14.67
N SER A 924 27.05 -21.18 15.68
CA SER A 924 26.71 -21.17 17.12
C SER A 924 26.31 -19.78 17.61
N ASP A 925 26.56 -18.74 16.82
CA ASP A 925 26.49 -17.32 17.19
C ASP A 925 25.74 -16.52 16.12
N PRO A 926 25.01 -15.45 16.47
CA PRO A 926 24.34 -14.61 15.49
C PRO A 926 25.35 -13.79 14.69
N TYR A 927 25.05 -13.58 13.40
CA TYR A 927 25.88 -12.81 12.48
C TYR A 927 25.08 -11.66 11.85
N TYR A 928 25.70 -10.49 11.70
CA TYR A 928 25.24 -9.46 10.76
C TYR A 928 26.43 -8.68 10.22
N ASN A 929 26.97 -9.15 9.08
CA ASN A 929 28.08 -8.52 8.38
C ASN A 929 27.98 -8.74 6.86
N SER A 930 28.96 -8.21 6.11
CA SER A 930 29.05 -8.29 4.64
C SER A 930 29.08 -9.70 4.04
N SER A 931 29.28 -10.74 4.86
CA SER A 931 29.44 -12.13 4.42
C SER A 931 28.37 -13.07 4.99
N TYR A 932 27.76 -12.73 6.13
CA TYR A 932 26.81 -13.58 6.85
C TYR A 932 25.71 -12.75 7.53
N SER A 933 24.46 -13.20 7.44
CA SER A 933 23.31 -12.64 8.16
C SER A 933 22.45 -13.71 8.81
N SER A 934 22.12 -13.49 10.08
CA SER A 934 21.07 -14.18 10.84
C SER A 934 19.88 -13.25 11.15
N ALA A 935 19.79 -12.09 10.48
CA ALA A 935 18.70 -11.14 10.62
C ALA A 935 17.52 -11.52 9.73
N PHE A 936 16.35 -11.77 10.33
CA PHE A 936 15.10 -12.08 9.65
C PHE A 936 14.00 -11.10 10.05
N TYR A 937 13.23 -10.61 9.09
CA TYR A 937 11.84 -10.19 9.35
C TYR A 937 10.94 -11.43 9.27
N ILE A 938 10.00 -11.54 10.21
CA ILE A 938 9.00 -12.62 10.29
C ILE A 938 7.64 -11.98 9.97
N VAL A 939 7.31 -11.91 8.67
CA VAL A 939 6.24 -11.07 8.15
C VAL A 939 4.93 -11.85 8.10
N ALA A 940 3.91 -11.39 8.81
CA ALA A 940 2.59 -12.00 8.80
C ALA A 940 1.90 -11.82 7.43
N THR A 941 1.25 -12.86 6.92
CA THR A 941 0.52 -12.83 5.64
C THR A 941 -0.97 -13.11 5.76
N GLY A 942 -1.43 -13.65 6.90
CA GLY A 942 -2.83 -13.94 7.14
C GLY A 942 -3.07 -14.79 8.39
N THR A 943 -4.32 -15.20 8.57
CA THR A 943 -4.72 -16.20 9.58
C THR A 943 -5.26 -17.44 8.87
N ALA A 944 -4.82 -18.62 9.29
CA ALA A 944 -5.21 -19.89 8.66
C ALA A 944 -6.07 -20.75 9.58
N ALA A 945 -6.91 -21.60 9.00
CA ALA A 945 -7.60 -22.63 9.75
C ALA A 945 -6.56 -23.65 10.28
N LYS A 946 -6.47 -23.78 11.61
CA LYS A 946 -5.40 -24.54 12.28
C LYS A 946 -5.30 -25.97 11.75
N GLY A 947 -4.12 -26.31 11.21
CA GLY A 947 -3.80 -27.67 10.78
C GLY A 947 -3.95 -28.65 11.94
N SER A 948 -4.55 -29.81 11.68
CA SER A 948 -4.66 -30.86 12.71
C SER A 948 -3.28 -31.44 12.98
N ARG A 949 -2.71 -31.15 14.16
CA ARG A 949 -1.41 -31.67 14.64
C ARG A 949 -1.37 -33.20 14.53
N ILE A 950 -0.73 -33.74 13.48
CA ILE A 950 -0.59 -35.19 13.29
C ILE A 950 0.55 -35.68 14.20
N GLU A 951 0.21 -35.96 15.45
CA GLU A 951 1.12 -36.63 16.38
C GLU A 951 1.39 -38.06 15.90
N GLY A 952 2.65 -38.33 15.55
CA GLY A 952 3.08 -39.59 14.95
C GLY A 952 3.03 -40.77 15.92
N THR A 953 1.84 -41.36 16.12
CA THR A 953 1.66 -42.61 16.85
C THR A 953 1.02 -43.68 15.95
N THR A 954 1.53 -44.91 16.04
CA THR A 954 1.08 -46.03 15.20
C THR A 954 -0.33 -46.48 15.61
N ALA A 955 -1.23 -46.62 14.65
CA ALA A 955 -2.67 -46.73 14.87
C ALA A 955 -3.13 -47.92 15.74
N VAL A 956 -4.13 -47.66 16.61
CA VAL A 956 -5.10 -48.62 17.16
C VAL A 956 -6.47 -47.92 17.23
N GLU A 957 -7.56 -48.69 17.17
CA GLU A 957 -8.96 -48.25 17.12
C GLU A 957 -9.48 -47.68 18.46
N GLU A 958 -10.68 -47.08 18.43
CA GLU A 958 -11.40 -46.61 19.63
C GLU A 958 -11.64 -47.74 20.65
N ILE A 959 -11.37 -47.47 21.93
CA ILE A 959 -11.83 -48.32 23.04
C ILE A 959 -12.55 -47.46 24.07
N THR A 960 -13.88 -47.65 24.16
CA THR A 960 -14.68 -47.17 25.29
C THR A 960 -14.56 -48.17 26.44
N VAL A 961 -14.30 -47.70 27.67
CA VAL A 961 -14.21 -48.55 28.86
C VAL A 961 -15.29 -48.16 29.87
N GLU A 962 -16.13 -49.12 30.24
CA GLU A 962 -17.17 -48.93 31.26
C GLU A 962 -16.60 -48.88 32.70
N ARG A 963 -17.42 -48.44 33.65
CA ARG A 963 -17.06 -48.30 35.07
C ARG A 963 -16.58 -49.62 35.69
N VAL A 964 -15.46 -49.56 36.40
CA VAL A 964 -15.10 -50.51 37.46
C VAL A 964 -15.02 -49.75 38.78
N ALA A 965 -15.59 -50.31 39.85
CA ALA A 965 -15.61 -49.71 41.19
C ALA A 965 -14.49 -50.29 42.06
N ASP A 966 -13.29 -49.75 41.90
CA ASP A 966 -12.08 -50.06 42.66
C ASP A 966 -11.34 -48.72 42.89
N ASP A 967 -10.92 -48.43 44.12
CA ASP A 967 -10.14 -47.23 44.47
C ASP A 967 -8.74 -47.20 43.83
N ALA A 968 -8.40 -48.26 43.08
CA ALA A 968 -7.31 -48.29 42.12
C ALA A 968 -7.16 -47.03 41.25
N ILE A 969 -5.91 -46.66 41.06
CA ILE A 969 -5.50 -45.61 40.12
C ILE A 969 -5.13 -46.30 38.80
N TYR A 970 -5.56 -45.73 37.69
CA TYR A 970 -5.29 -46.19 36.34
C TYR A 970 -4.59 -45.09 35.55
N ASP A 971 -3.68 -45.43 34.65
CA ASP A 971 -3.21 -44.48 33.65
C ASP A 971 -4.31 -44.17 32.60
N LEU A 972 -4.08 -43.18 31.74
CA LEU A 972 -5.02 -42.82 30.67
C LEU A 972 -5.18 -43.92 29.59
N THR A 973 -4.40 -45.02 29.64
CA THR A 973 -4.58 -46.22 28.81
C THR A 973 -5.43 -47.30 29.50
N GLY A 974 -5.91 -47.05 30.72
CA GLY A 974 -6.73 -47.98 31.49
C GLY A 974 -5.92 -49.07 32.22
N ARG A 975 -4.60 -48.93 32.37
CA ARG A 975 -3.78 -49.87 33.16
C ARG A 975 -3.72 -49.45 34.63
N LYS A 976 -4.01 -50.38 35.54
CA LYS A 976 -3.89 -50.18 36.99
C LYS A 976 -2.43 -49.94 37.36
N VAL A 977 -2.13 -48.76 37.91
CA VAL A 977 -0.80 -48.34 38.34
C VAL A 977 -0.73 -48.26 39.87
N THR A 978 0.40 -48.70 40.44
CA THR A 978 0.61 -48.72 41.91
C THR A 978 1.29 -47.46 42.43
N GLU A 979 1.91 -46.66 41.56
CA GLU A 979 2.57 -45.40 41.91
C GLU A 979 2.24 -44.34 40.86
N MET A 980 2.02 -43.10 41.31
CA MET A 980 1.78 -41.92 40.47
C MET A 980 3.01 -41.02 40.42
N ARG A 981 3.33 -40.49 39.25
CA ARG A 981 4.38 -39.49 39.01
C ARG A 981 3.81 -38.07 39.05
N ALA A 982 4.63 -37.09 39.42
CA ALA A 982 4.23 -35.68 39.41
C ALA A 982 4.15 -35.16 37.96
N GLY A 983 3.19 -34.28 37.68
CA GLY A 983 2.87 -33.76 36.35
C GLY A 983 1.99 -34.68 35.48
N GLU A 984 1.84 -35.96 35.83
CA GLU A 984 1.03 -36.92 35.06
C GLU A 984 -0.44 -36.95 35.52
N ILE A 985 -1.35 -37.18 34.56
CA ILE A 985 -2.80 -37.31 34.78
C ILE A 985 -3.17 -38.79 34.78
N TYR A 986 -3.91 -39.20 35.81
CA TYR A 986 -4.42 -40.56 36.03
C TYR A 986 -5.96 -40.55 36.13
N ILE A 987 -6.57 -41.74 36.13
CA ILE A 987 -8.00 -41.93 36.39
C ILE A 987 -8.15 -42.72 37.69
N GLN A 988 -8.91 -42.18 38.64
CA GLN A 988 -9.31 -42.88 39.87
C GLN A 988 -10.81 -42.67 40.09
N ASN A 989 -11.55 -43.75 40.40
CA ASN A 989 -13.03 -43.71 40.51
C ASN A 989 -13.75 -43.02 39.32
N GLY A 990 -13.22 -43.20 38.10
CA GLY A 990 -13.78 -42.60 36.88
C GLY A 990 -13.59 -41.09 36.73
N LYS A 991 -12.75 -40.45 37.55
CA LYS A 991 -12.38 -39.03 37.41
C LYS A 991 -10.90 -38.88 37.05
N LYS A 992 -10.58 -37.92 36.18
CA LYS A 992 -9.19 -37.52 35.92
C LYS A 992 -8.63 -36.78 37.14
N ILE A 993 -7.45 -37.19 37.60
CA ILE A 993 -6.70 -36.56 38.68
C ILE A 993 -5.30 -36.21 38.17
N LEU A 994 -4.82 -35.00 38.45
CA LEU A 994 -3.45 -34.57 38.18
C LEU A 994 -2.67 -34.67 39.49
N LYS A 995 -1.60 -35.47 39.53
CA LYS A 995 -0.67 -35.43 40.65
C LYS A 995 0.27 -34.24 40.46
N ARG A 996 0.13 -33.23 41.31
CA ARG A 996 1.11 -32.14 41.45
C ARG A 996 2.35 -32.64 42.19
#